data_AF-A0A2H3SJA9-F1
#
_entry.id   AF-A0A2H3SJA9-F1
#
_cell.length_a   1.000
_cell.length_b   1.000
_cell.length_c   1.000
_cell.angle_alpha   90.00
_cell.angle_beta   90.00
_cell.angle_gamma   90.00
#
_symmetry.space_group_name_H-M   'P 1'
#
loop_
_entity.id
_entity.type
_entity.pdbx_description
1 polymer ?
#
loop_
_entity_poly.entity_id
_entity_poly.type
_entity_poly.pdbx_seq_one_letter_code
_entity_poly.pdbx_strand_id
1 'polypeptide(L)'
;MAEANFVDVEALLSNLTLDEKVELLAGQGSFRMTGLEKHGIPALITSDGPHGIRGRRSFTRMPSPMLPSATGMGATFNTELIHKIGSLLGEEAKVRGVHVLLAPTLCLQRSPLIGRGFEAFGEDPFLSGTLGAHYINGVQEQGVATSVKHYAAHDQSDNSIEDNVVMTERTLREVHMLPFQLALRGSDPWTIMTSYNKINGIHVSEDPLLMKEILREEWGFKGLVMSDWFGTYSTSEAINAGLDLEMPGPTDWRGKRLSIAVNSRKVSKATVDTAVENVLNLVNKCKAGEKSGKPPQSDTPEQRALIRQLVAESVVLLKNDKQRLPIKNPKNLKFGLIGDHVKNPALCGGGSAEVEPYYGITPYEAIKEVVGEENITYAPAFRFSPLIKGHTPPGSDSEGWSVEIFGDDPQENPDAKVLVSTTAQKQLVDVPESYHATLPTKFYARAKAKYTIHESGKLKFGFSTSGKGKLIIDGKEAIDLWTSQPPKTDSTPCFNRLSMERYYEGEFEKGQVLDLEVLQVNESLSGGVGTAQTLAGRVGVYELYDEDQGIKDAVELAKKVDVPIVITGLSSDFEYEGSDRKHLRLPGRVDELISAVLEANPDAIIITQSGLPIEMPWESQAATLLHAWFGGQETGHGMADVLFGKVNPSGRLSLTFPKSIKHTPAYLTFSKADYDIVYGEGVFIGHRYYEMVDREPLFYFGHGLSYSRFEYSNLSVPEEFTPAADHQMRVTVDIANKGAFAGAEVVQLYIHHADSSLQRPIRELKAFTKVTVDVDETKTAELTLDKYSLSFWCQGASKWKAEAGKYTVILASSSNPKDEITRADFTLPKTFFWKGL
;
A
#
# COMPACT_ATOMS: atom_id res chain seq x y z
N MET A 1 -0.77 -19.48 31.52
CA MET A 1 -1.96 -19.54 30.64
C MET A 1 -3.08 -18.80 31.35
N ALA A 2 -3.15 -17.49 31.19
CA ALA A 2 -4.36 -16.77 31.60
C ALA A 2 -5.47 -17.19 30.64
N GLU A 3 -6.60 -17.68 31.17
CA GLU A 3 -7.80 -17.92 30.38
C GLU A 3 -8.12 -16.63 29.61
N ALA A 4 -8.34 -16.75 28.30
CA ALA A 4 -8.84 -15.64 27.51
C ALA A 4 -10.13 -15.12 28.16
N ASN A 5 -10.34 -13.80 28.15
CA ASN A 5 -11.59 -13.17 28.58
C ASN A 5 -12.73 -13.56 27.62
N PHE A 6 -13.16 -14.81 27.69
CA PHE A 6 -14.32 -15.30 26.97
C PHE A 6 -15.55 -14.64 27.59
N VAL A 7 -16.28 -13.90 26.78
CA VAL A 7 -17.54 -13.27 27.19
C VAL A 7 -18.72 -14.10 26.71
N ASP A 8 -19.69 -14.31 27.60
CA ASP A 8 -20.97 -14.93 27.27
C ASP A 8 -21.82 -13.92 26.49
N VAL A 9 -21.85 -14.07 25.17
CA VAL A 9 -22.48 -13.13 24.24
C VAL A 9 -23.99 -13.04 24.49
N GLU A 10 -24.68 -14.16 24.69
CA GLU A 10 -26.13 -14.20 24.89
C GLU A 10 -26.52 -13.56 26.23
N ALA A 11 -25.77 -13.86 27.29
CA ALA A 11 -25.98 -13.27 28.59
C ALA A 11 -25.73 -11.74 28.58
N LEU A 12 -24.67 -11.29 27.90
CA LEU A 12 -24.38 -9.86 27.78
C LEU A 12 -25.45 -9.13 26.97
N LEU A 13 -25.86 -9.66 25.81
CA LEU A 13 -26.93 -9.06 25.01
C LEU A 13 -28.23 -8.89 25.79
N SER A 14 -28.55 -9.83 26.69
CA SER A 14 -29.75 -9.76 27.52
C SER A 14 -29.65 -8.73 28.66
N ASN A 15 -28.44 -8.48 29.17
CA ASN A 15 -28.22 -7.64 30.36
C ASN A 15 -27.79 -6.20 30.04
N LEU A 16 -27.20 -5.94 28.88
CA LEU A 16 -26.78 -4.60 28.48
C LEU A 16 -28.00 -3.70 28.21
N THR A 17 -27.97 -2.51 28.78
CA THR A 17 -28.90 -1.42 28.47
C THR A 17 -28.70 -0.95 27.02
N LEU A 18 -29.70 -0.24 26.48
CA LEU A 18 -29.59 0.31 25.13
C LEU A 18 -28.38 1.24 24.97
N ASP A 19 -28.12 2.11 25.93
CA ASP A 19 -27.02 3.07 25.82
C ASP A 19 -25.65 2.37 25.89
N GLU A 20 -25.49 1.32 26.72
CA GLU A 20 -24.28 0.50 26.73
C GLU A 20 -24.08 -0.25 25.41
N LYS A 21 -25.16 -0.78 24.81
CA LYS A 21 -25.11 -1.40 23.48
C LYS A 21 -24.66 -0.40 22.43
N VAL A 22 -25.27 0.78 22.42
CA VAL A 22 -24.92 1.87 21.48
C VAL A 22 -23.47 2.30 21.64
N GLU A 23 -22.95 2.38 22.87
CA GLU A 23 -21.56 2.72 23.17
C GLU A 23 -20.55 1.74 22.55
N LEU A 24 -20.86 0.43 22.54
CA LEU A 24 -20.03 -0.60 21.92
C LEU A 24 -19.96 -0.50 20.37
N LEU A 25 -20.90 0.20 19.74
CA LEU A 25 -20.98 0.31 18.28
C LEU A 25 -20.16 1.47 17.71
N ALA A 26 -19.34 2.14 18.51
CA ALA A 26 -18.42 3.16 18.01
C ALA A 26 -17.04 3.07 18.66
N GLY A 27 -16.04 3.64 17.99
CA GLY A 27 -14.72 3.85 18.57
C GLY A 27 -14.75 4.80 19.78
N GLN A 28 -13.81 4.60 20.70
CA GLN A 28 -13.56 5.50 21.84
C GLN A 28 -12.59 6.64 21.47
N GLY A 29 -11.80 6.44 20.42
CA GLY A 29 -10.83 7.39 19.87
C GLY A 29 -10.35 6.89 18.52
N SER A 30 -9.21 7.40 18.04
CA SER A 30 -8.73 7.09 16.69
C SER A 30 -8.55 5.60 16.43
N PHE A 31 -7.88 4.85 17.31
CA PHE A 31 -7.47 3.44 17.07
C PHE A 31 -7.91 2.48 18.18
N ARG A 32 -9.06 2.77 18.81
CA ARG A 32 -9.56 2.03 19.97
C ARG A 32 -11.06 1.82 19.87
N MET A 33 -11.47 0.56 19.82
CA MET A 33 -12.86 0.14 19.97
C MET A 33 -13.29 0.30 21.42
N THR A 34 -14.56 0.61 21.65
CA THR A 34 -15.07 0.77 23.02
C THR A 34 -15.23 -0.57 23.72
N GLY A 35 -14.87 -0.61 25.01
CA GLY A 35 -15.10 -1.75 25.90
C GLY A 35 -15.86 -1.30 27.14
N LEU A 36 -16.48 -2.25 27.84
CA LEU A 36 -17.27 -2.02 29.06
C LEU A 36 -16.71 -2.86 30.21
N GLU A 37 -15.76 -2.30 30.98
CA GLU A 37 -15.06 -3.01 32.05
C GLU A 37 -15.99 -3.58 33.12
N LYS A 38 -17.09 -2.87 33.45
CA LYS A 38 -18.13 -3.32 34.40
C LYS A 38 -18.81 -4.64 34.00
N HIS A 39 -18.78 -4.98 32.71
CA HIS A 39 -19.35 -6.20 32.13
C HIS A 39 -18.25 -7.18 31.69
N GLY A 40 -16.99 -6.92 32.04
CA GLY A 40 -15.86 -7.75 31.62
C GLY A 40 -15.50 -7.65 30.14
N ILE A 41 -16.04 -6.67 29.41
CA ILE A 41 -15.82 -6.50 27.97
C ILE A 41 -14.58 -5.61 27.77
N PRO A 42 -13.44 -6.15 27.29
CA PRO A 42 -12.25 -5.35 27.05
C PRO A 42 -12.41 -4.44 25.83
N ALA A 43 -11.67 -3.33 25.82
CA ALA A 43 -11.48 -2.54 24.60
C ALA A 43 -10.50 -3.25 23.67
N LEU A 44 -10.79 -3.27 22.36
CA LEU A 44 -9.88 -3.77 21.33
C LEU A 44 -9.10 -2.62 20.71
N ILE A 45 -7.84 -2.86 20.38
CA ILE A 45 -6.96 -1.88 19.72
C ILE A 45 -6.84 -2.23 18.24
N THR A 46 -7.06 -1.23 17.39
CA THR A 46 -6.83 -1.34 15.95
C THR A 46 -5.51 -0.68 15.58
N SER A 47 -4.92 -1.06 14.44
CA SER A 47 -3.77 -0.35 13.88
C SER A 47 -3.72 -0.55 12.38
N ASP A 48 -3.33 0.50 11.66
CA ASP A 48 -2.81 0.35 10.29
C ASP A 48 -1.49 -0.45 10.31
N GLY A 49 -1.07 -1.08 9.21
CA GLY A 49 -1.75 -1.22 7.93
C GLY A 49 -1.13 -2.36 7.09
N PRO A 50 -1.26 -2.36 5.76
CA PRO A 50 -1.07 -3.55 4.93
C PRO A 50 0.38 -3.97 4.66
N HIS A 51 1.37 -3.14 4.98
CA HIS A 51 2.80 -3.46 4.79
C HIS A 51 3.66 -3.11 6.02
N GLY A 52 3.05 -3.23 7.21
CA GLY A 52 3.68 -3.04 8.51
C GLY A 52 2.71 -2.47 9.54
N ILE A 53 3.07 -2.52 10.83
CA ILE A 53 2.19 -2.06 11.91
C ILE A 53 2.60 -0.66 12.34
N ARG A 54 1.82 0.35 11.94
CA ARG A 54 2.11 1.75 12.28
C ARG A 54 1.99 2.03 13.78
N GLY A 55 1.02 1.39 14.45
CA GLY A 55 0.66 1.70 15.82
C GLY A 55 0.01 3.08 15.97
N ARG A 56 0.04 3.60 17.19
CA ARG A 56 -0.50 4.94 17.51
C ARG A 56 0.51 6.02 17.15
N ARG A 57 0.06 7.12 16.57
CA ARG A 57 0.91 8.31 16.40
C ARG A 57 1.39 8.78 17.78
N SER A 58 2.69 9.02 17.89
CA SER A 58 3.35 9.45 19.12
C SER A 58 4.41 10.52 18.81
N PHE A 59 4.89 11.20 19.85
CA PHE A 59 6.11 12.00 19.76
C PHE A 59 7.36 11.13 19.80
N THR A 60 7.31 9.98 20.46
CA THR A 60 8.40 8.99 20.50
C THR A 60 8.35 8.09 19.27
N ARG A 61 9.51 7.62 18.81
CA ARG A 61 9.58 6.60 17.73
C ARG A 61 8.90 5.32 18.17
N MET A 62 8.18 4.69 17.25
CA MET A 62 7.50 3.41 17.44
C MET A 62 7.80 2.50 16.23
N PRO A 63 9.09 2.23 15.95
CA PRO A 63 9.49 1.55 14.73
C PRO A 63 8.89 0.15 14.66
N SER A 64 8.68 -0.38 13.45
CA SER A 64 7.98 -1.63 13.14
C SER A 64 8.56 -2.25 11.87
N PRO A 65 8.34 -3.55 11.58
CA PRO A 65 8.72 -4.13 10.30
C PRO A 65 8.08 -3.34 9.15
N MET A 66 8.91 -2.79 8.26
CA MET A 66 8.45 -2.15 7.04
C MET A 66 8.69 -3.07 5.85
N LEU A 67 7.61 -3.60 5.32
CA LEU A 67 7.62 -4.48 4.15
C LEU A 67 7.59 -3.64 2.86
N PRO A 68 7.91 -4.24 1.70
CA PRO A 68 7.60 -3.63 0.42
C PRO A 68 6.13 -3.25 0.28
N SER A 69 5.85 -2.28 -0.60
CA SER A 69 4.49 -1.98 -1.06
C SER A 69 3.74 -3.24 -1.47
N ALA A 70 2.41 -3.24 -1.34
CA ALA A 70 1.60 -4.41 -1.66
C ALA A 70 1.70 -4.78 -3.14
N THR A 71 1.92 -3.83 -4.05
CA THR A 71 2.20 -4.11 -5.47
C THR A 71 3.49 -4.91 -5.64
N GLY A 72 4.53 -4.60 -4.86
CA GLY A 72 5.76 -5.38 -4.77
C GLY A 72 5.55 -6.77 -4.15
N MET A 73 4.74 -6.87 -3.09
CA MET A 73 4.33 -8.19 -2.55
C MET A 73 3.52 -8.99 -3.58
N GLY A 74 2.65 -8.35 -4.34
CA GLY A 74 1.89 -8.94 -5.44
C GLY A 74 2.80 -9.45 -6.55
N ALA A 75 3.90 -8.74 -6.80
CA ALA A 75 4.89 -9.14 -7.80
C ALA A 75 5.62 -10.43 -7.46
N THR A 76 5.53 -10.92 -6.22
CA THR A 76 6.13 -12.21 -5.84
C THR A 76 5.39 -13.41 -6.44
N PHE A 77 4.07 -13.29 -6.68
CA PHE A 77 3.18 -14.42 -7.02
C PHE A 77 3.37 -15.64 -6.09
N ASN A 78 3.70 -15.40 -4.82
CA ASN A 78 4.13 -16.44 -3.88
C ASN A 78 3.21 -16.50 -2.65
N THR A 79 2.18 -17.33 -2.72
CA THR A 79 1.19 -17.49 -1.64
C THR A 79 1.81 -17.98 -0.33
N GLU A 80 2.81 -18.85 -0.38
CA GLU A 80 3.52 -19.35 0.81
C GLU A 80 4.30 -18.24 1.50
N LEU A 81 5.01 -17.41 0.72
CA LEU A 81 5.75 -16.28 1.26
C LEU A 81 4.79 -15.24 1.87
N ILE A 82 3.67 -14.92 1.19
CA ILE A 82 2.68 -13.99 1.71
C ILE A 82 2.01 -14.51 3.00
N HIS A 83 1.79 -15.82 3.12
CA HIS A 83 1.31 -16.43 4.37
C HIS A 83 2.31 -16.22 5.53
N LYS A 84 3.60 -16.51 5.32
CA LYS A 84 4.66 -16.26 6.31
C LYS A 84 4.75 -14.79 6.72
N ILE A 85 4.57 -13.88 5.76
CA ILE A 85 4.54 -12.44 6.02
C ILE A 85 3.30 -12.05 6.85
N GLY A 86 2.14 -12.63 6.56
CA GLY A 86 0.96 -12.49 7.40
C GLY A 86 1.23 -12.96 8.84
N SER A 87 1.92 -14.10 9.02
CA SER A 87 2.31 -14.58 10.34
C SER A 87 3.25 -13.62 11.06
N LEU A 88 4.28 -13.09 10.39
CA LEU A 88 5.18 -12.06 10.96
C LEU A 88 4.38 -10.85 11.46
N LEU A 89 3.42 -10.35 10.67
CA LEU A 89 2.59 -9.22 11.08
C LEU A 89 1.64 -9.58 12.23
N GLY A 90 1.06 -10.78 12.25
CA GLY A 90 0.25 -11.24 13.37
C GLY A 90 1.03 -11.37 14.68
N GLU A 91 2.29 -11.82 14.61
CA GLU A 91 3.21 -11.84 15.74
C GLU A 91 3.55 -10.43 16.22
N GLU A 92 3.87 -9.53 15.29
CA GLU A 92 4.18 -8.13 15.58
C GLU A 92 2.99 -7.41 16.22
N ALA A 93 1.77 -7.70 15.76
CA ALA A 93 0.54 -7.12 16.31
C ALA A 93 0.35 -7.53 17.76
N LYS A 94 0.57 -8.81 18.10
CA LYS A 94 0.52 -9.30 19.48
C LYS A 94 1.52 -8.59 20.38
N VAL A 95 2.77 -8.45 19.93
CA VAL A 95 3.85 -7.76 20.66
C VAL A 95 3.42 -6.32 21.03
N ARG A 96 2.67 -5.68 20.13
CA ARG A 96 2.19 -4.29 20.27
C ARG A 96 0.82 -4.16 20.94
N GLY A 97 0.19 -5.27 21.34
CA GLY A 97 -1.17 -5.28 21.90
C GLY A 97 -2.25 -4.83 20.89
N VAL A 98 -1.99 -4.98 19.59
CA VAL A 98 -2.95 -4.75 18.51
C VAL A 98 -3.81 -5.99 18.34
N HIS A 99 -5.12 -5.79 18.25
CA HIS A 99 -6.11 -6.86 18.14
C HIS A 99 -6.68 -6.96 16.72
N VAL A 100 -6.76 -5.83 16.01
CA VAL A 100 -7.24 -5.76 14.63
C VAL A 100 -6.23 -5.00 13.77
N LEU A 101 -5.64 -5.69 12.80
CA LEU A 101 -4.79 -5.10 11.78
C LEU A 101 -5.66 -4.64 10.60
N LEU A 102 -5.58 -3.36 10.23
CA LEU A 102 -6.40 -2.75 9.17
C LEU A 102 -5.82 -3.03 7.78
N ALA A 103 -5.87 -4.30 7.39
CA ALA A 103 -5.25 -4.89 6.22
C ALA A 103 -5.91 -6.25 5.88
N PRO A 104 -5.65 -6.83 4.69
CA PRO A 104 -4.98 -6.22 3.53
C PRO A 104 -5.93 -5.32 2.74
N THR A 105 -5.36 -4.50 1.86
CA THR A 105 -6.13 -3.70 0.89
C THR A 105 -6.29 -4.51 -0.41
N LEU A 106 -7.53 -4.75 -0.84
CA LEU A 106 -7.89 -5.59 -2.00
C LEU A 106 -8.61 -4.84 -3.12
N CYS A 107 -8.62 -3.51 -3.06
CA CYS A 107 -9.02 -2.65 -4.19
C CYS A 107 -8.10 -2.88 -5.40
N LEU A 108 -8.48 -2.41 -6.59
CA LEU A 108 -7.73 -2.69 -7.81
C LEU A 108 -7.27 -1.41 -8.49
N GLN A 109 -6.08 -1.44 -9.09
CA GLN A 109 -5.51 -0.32 -9.84
C GLN A 109 -6.17 -0.22 -11.23
N ARG A 110 -7.47 0.10 -11.26
CA ARG A 110 -8.23 0.39 -12.49
C ARG A 110 -7.50 1.41 -13.37
N SER A 111 -6.90 2.41 -12.72
CA SER A 111 -6.00 3.38 -13.31
C SER A 111 -4.65 3.33 -12.59
N PRO A 112 -3.51 3.48 -13.28
CA PRO A 112 -2.22 3.60 -12.64
C PRO A 112 -2.06 4.91 -11.85
N LEU A 113 -2.97 5.89 -12.00
CA LEU A 113 -2.86 7.19 -11.34
C LEU A 113 -3.36 7.21 -9.89
N ILE A 114 -4.04 6.17 -9.43
CA ILE A 114 -4.59 6.10 -8.07
C ILE A 114 -3.51 6.38 -7.00
N GLY A 115 -3.80 7.25 -6.03
CA GLY A 115 -2.88 7.60 -4.96
C GLY A 115 -2.45 6.44 -4.09
N ARG A 116 -3.43 5.60 -3.71
CA ARG A 116 -3.25 4.42 -2.83
C ARG A 116 -2.99 3.11 -3.58
N GLY A 117 -2.68 3.16 -4.88
CA GLY A 117 -2.50 1.93 -5.64
C GLY A 117 -1.37 1.05 -5.13
N PHE A 118 -0.30 1.64 -4.58
CA PHE A 118 0.80 0.90 -3.95
C PHE A 118 0.35 0.04 -2.74
N GLU A 119 -0.83 0.31 -2.19
CA GLU A 119 -1.38 -0.33 -1.00
C GLU A 119 -2.11 -1.65 -1.32
N ALA A 120 -2.45 -1.91 -2.59
CA ALA A 120 -3.10 -3.14 -3.03
C ALA A 120 -2.19 -4.02 -3.90
N PHE A 121 -2.47 -5.33 -3.98
CA PHE A 121 -1.56 -6.32 -4.57
C PHE A 121 -1.33 -6.19 -6.09
N GLY A 122 -2.36 -5.85 -6.87
CA GLY A 122 -2.24 -5.80 -8.32
C GLY A 122 -3.59 -5.63 -9.03
N GLU A 123 -3.53 -5.46 -10.36
CA GLU A 123 -4.70 -5.12 -11.18
C GLU A 123 -5.63 -6.31 -11.44
N ASP A 124 -5.13 -7.54 -11.26
CA ASP A 124 -5.92 -8.75 -11.49
C ASP A 124 -6.64 -9.20 -10.21
N PRO A 125 -7.98 -9.35 -10.23
CA PRO A 125 -8.74 -9.72 -9.05
C PRO A 125 -8.43 -11.12 -8.50
N PHE A 126 -8.03 -12.07 -9.36
CA PHE A 126 -7.70 -13.42 -8.91
C PHE A 126 -6.37 -13.42 -8.16
N LEU A 127 -5.35 -12.73 -8.69
CA LEU A 127 -4.07 -12.52 -8.00
C LEU A 127 -4.30 -11.86 -6.64
N SER A 128 -4.98 -10.71 -6.63
CA SER A 128 -5.19 -9.92 -5.40
C SER A 128 -6.00 -10.65 -4.34
N GLY A 129 -7.10 -11.32 -4.74
CA GLY A 129 -7.91 -12.11 -3.80
C GLY A 129 -7.17 -13.33 -3.24
N THR A 130 -6.38 -14.01 -4.07
CA THR A 130 -5.62 -15.20 -3.65
C THR A 130 -4.51 -14.84 -2.66
N LEU A 131 -3.68 -13.83 -2.98
CA LEU A 131 -2.63 -13.37 -2.06
C LEU A 131 -3.24 -12.77 -0.77
N GLY A 132 -4.36 -12.04 -0.91
CA GLY A 132 -5.13 -11.53 0.22
C GLY A 132 -5.56 -12.62 1.20
N ALA A 133 -6.11 -13.74 0.70
CA ALA A 133 -6.50 -14.87 1.54
C ALA A 133 -5.33 -15.44 2.35
N HIS A 134 -4.17 -15.64 1.70
CA HIS A 134 -2.97 -16.16 2.38
C HIS A 134 -2.42 -15.18 3.42
N TYR A 135 -2.42 -13.88 3.11
CA TYR A 135 -2.05 -12.83 4.07
C TYR A 135 -2.97 -12.90 5.32
N ILE A 136 -4.28 -12.98 5.10
CA ILE A 136 -5.29 -13.02 6.18
C ILE A 136 -5.10 -14.26 7.04
N ASN A 137 -4.94 -15.43 6.44
CA ASN A 137 -4.69 -16.68 7.18
C ASN A 137 -3.46 -16.55 8.08
N GLY A 138 -2.34 -16.05 7.53
CA GLY A 138 -1.11 -15.85 8.31
C GLY A 138 -1.31 -14.96 9.53
N VAL A 139 -2.05 -13.85 9.41
CA VAL A 139 -2.34 -12.94 10.53
C VAL A 139 -3.31 -13.56 11.54
N GLN A 140 -4.42 -14.15 11.08
CA GLN A 140 -5.48 -14.68 11.94
C GLN A 140 -5.07 -15.93 12.72
N GLU A 141 -4.20 -16.77 12.15
CA GLU A 141 -3.57 -17.90 12.87
C GLU A 141 -2.82 -17.45 14.13
N GLN A 142 -2.37 -16.19 14.16
CA GLN A 142 -1.71 -15.60 15.32
C GLN A 142 -2.68 -15.07 16.38
N GLY A 143 -3.99 -15.15 16.16
CA GLY A 143 -5.03 -14.64 17.09
C GLY A 143 -5.32 -13.15 16.94
N VAL A 144 -4.93 -12.55 15.81
CA VAL A 144 -5.14 -11.13 15.49
C VAL A 144 -6.11 -11.03 14.32
N ALA A 145 -7.14 -10.20 14.44
CA ALA A 145 -8.09 -9.99 13.34
C ALA A 145 -7.46 -9.19 12.20
N THR A 146 -7.89 -9.46 10.97
CA THR A 146 -7.71 -8.56 9.83
C THR A 146 -8.98 -7.77 9.57
N SER A 147 -8.84 -6.54 9.07
CA SER A 147 -9.92 -5.75 8.46
C SER A 147 -9.65 -5.56 6.97
N VAL A 148 -10.25 -6.45 6.17
CA VAL A 148 -10.07 -6.45 4.71
C VAL A 148 -10.71 -5.19 4.14
N LYS A 149 -9.97 -4.44 3.32
CA LYS A 149 -10.38 -3.08 2.93
C LYS A 149 -10.07 -2.71 1.47
N HIS A 150 -10.68 -1.68 0.90
CA HIS A 150 -11.92 -1.04 1.35
C HIS A 150 -13.06 -1.61 0.49
N TYR A 151 -13.98 -2.30 1.14
CA TYR A 151 -15.11 -2.96 0.49
C TYR A 151 -16.17 -1.90 0.13
N ALA A 152 -16.36 -1.51 -1.13
CA ALA A 152 -15.68 -1.95 -2.35
C ALA A 152 -15.44 -0.78 -3.33
N ALA A 153 -14.68 -1.04 -4.41
CA ALA A 153 -14.43 -0.11 -5.52
C ALA A 153 -13.82 1.25 -5.12
N HIS A 154 -13.00 1.28 -4.08
CA HIS A 154 -12.23 2.46 -3.69
C HIS A 154 -10.98 2.60 -4.57
N ASP A 155 -11.18 2.91 -5.85
CA ASP A 155 -10.10 2.93 -6.84
C ASP A 155 -9.62 4.36 -7.20
N GLN A 156 -10.01 5.37 -6.39
CA GLN A 156 -9.61 6.78 -6.46
C GLN A 156 -9.47 7.37 -5.06
N SER A 157 -8.54 8.32 -4.87
CA SER A 157 -8.15 8.85 -3.56
C SER A 157 -8.49 10.33 -3.35
N ASP A 158 -8.57 11.14 -4.40
CA ASP A 158 -8.71 12.61 -4.28
C ASP A 158 -10.02 13.03 -3.55
N ASN A 159 -11.17 12.48 -3.96
CA ASN A 159 -12.50 12.93 -3.50
C ASN A 159 -13.40 11.77 -3.03
N SER A 160 -12.80 10.72 -2.48
CA SER A 160 -13.47 9.42 -2.28
C SER A 160 -14.78 9.46 -1.49
N ILE A 161 -15.01 10.48 -0.64
CA ILE A 161 -16.26 10.61 0.13
C ILE A 161 -17.45 11.03 -0.75
N GLU A 162 -17.22 11.88 -1.75
CA GLU A 162 -18.28 12.39 -2.63
C GLU A 162 -18.47 11.55 -3.90
N ASP A 163 -17.40 10.87 -4.33
CA ASP A 163 -17.35 10.05 -5.54
C ASP A 163 -18.52 9.09 -5.66
N ASN A 164 -19.30 9.23 -6.73
CA ASN A 164 -20.29 8.24 -7.13
C ASN A 164 -19.77 7.39 -8.29
N VAL A 165 -19.35 6.16 -7.98
CA VAL A 165 -18.90 5.22 -9.00
C VAL A 165 -20.08 4.51 -9.62
N VAL A 166 -20.25 4.65 -10.94
CA VAL A 166 -21.35 4.06 -11.71
C VAL A 166 -20.83 2.91 -12.57
N MET A 167 -21.34 1.71 -12.31
CA MET A 167 -20.91 0.50 -13.01
C MET A 167 -22.00 -0.56 -13.10
N THR A 168 -21.87 -1.46 -14.08
CA THR A 168 -22.76 -2.62 -14.19
C THR A 168 -22.53 -3.61 -13.05
N GLU A 169 -23.55 -4.42 -12.72
CA GLU A 169 -23.39 -5.48 -11.71
C GLU A 169 -22.32 -6.49 -12.15
N ARG A 170 -22.17 -6.72 -13.46
CA ARG A 170 -21.10 -7.56 -14.02
C ARG A 170 -19.72 -7.02 -13.65
N THR A 171 -19.48 -5.74 -13.89
CA THR A 171 -18.21 -5.07 -13.52
C THR A 171 -17.96 -5.18 -12.02
N LEU A 172 -18.98 -4.86 -11.22
CA LEU A 172 -18.89 -4.91 -9.76
C LEU A 172 -18.51 -6.32 -9.28
N ARG A 173 -19.20 -7.35 -9.77
CA ARG A 173 -19.01 -8.76 -9.34
C ARG A 173 -17.73 -9.41 -9.87
N GLU A 174 -17.35 -9.17 -11.12
CA GLU A 174 -16.17 -9.80 -11.74
C GLU A 174 -14.85 -9.08 -11.46
N VAL A 175 -14.90 -7.81 -11.07
CA VAL A 175 -13.71 -6.97 -10.87
C VAL A 175 -13.59 -6.52 -9.42
N HIS A 176 -14.46 -5.63 -8.94
CA HIS A 176 -14.20 -4.92 -7.69
C HIS A 176 -14.60 -5.71 -6.43
N MET A 177 -15.52 -6.66 -6.54
CA MET A 177 -15.96 -7.53 -5.44
C MET A 177 -15.30 -8.91 -5.46
N LEU A 178 -14.80 -9.37 -6.61
CA LEU A 178 -14.19 -10.69 -6.73
C LEU A 178 -12.99 -10.90 -5.77
N PRO A 179 -12.05 -9.95 -5.58
CA PRO A 179 -10.95 -10.11 -4.61
C PRO A 179 -11.44 -10.39 -3.19
N PHE A 180 -12.49 -9.69 -2.76
CA PHE A 180 -13.11 -9.86 -1.45
C PHE A 180 -13.82 -11.21 -1.36
N GLN A 181 -14.56 -11.62 -2.40
CA GLN A 181 -15.20 -12.94 -2.45
C GLN A 181 -14.18 -14.07 -2.33
N LEU A 182 -13.06 -13.97 -3.05
CA LEU A 182 -11.97 -14.95 -3.00
C LEU A 182 -11.25 -14.95 -1.65
N ALA A 183 -11.06 -13.79 -1.04
CA ALA A 183 -10.54 -13.68 0.32
C ALA A 183 -11.47 -14.36 1.34
N LEU A 184 -12.78 -14.08 1.30
CA LEU A 184 -13.75 -14.73 2.18
C LEU A 184 -13.75 -16.26 2.02
N ARG A 185 -13.74 -16.73 0.78
CA ARG A 185 -13.64 -18.16 0.46
C ARG A 185 -12.38 -18.80 1.04
N GLY A 186 -11.24 -18.11 0.94
CA GLY A 186 -9.94 -18.66 1.27
C GLY A 186 -9.50 -18.49 2.72
N SER A 187 -10.11 -17.57 3.49
CA SER A 187 -9.55 -17.18 4.79
C SER A 187 -10.50 -16.76 5.90
N ASP A 188 -11.83 -16.77 5.71
CA ASP A 188 -12.84 -16.37 6.72
C ASP A 188 -12.41 -15.12 7.54
N PRO A 189 -12.26 -13.93 6.91
CA PRO A 189 -11.80 -12.74 7.60
C PRO A 189 -12.75 -12.38 8.75
N TRP A 190 -12.21 -11.90 9.87
CA TRP A 190 -13.02 -11.58 11.04
C TRP A 190 -13.64 -10.20 10.98
N THR A 191 -13.05 -9.28 10.21
CA THR A 191 -13.63 -7.96 9.98
C THR A 191 -13.44 -7.49 8.53
N ILE A 192 -14.33 -6.60 8.09
CA ILE A 192 -14.27 -5.91 6.79
C ILE A 192 -14.46 -4.41 7.04
N MET A 193 -13.70 -3.59 6.31
CA MET A 193 -13.85 -2.14 6.32
C MET A 193 -14.55 -1.66 5.04
N THR A 194 -15.61 -0.87 5.17
CA THR A 194 -16.32 -0.29 4.02
C THR A 194 -15.48 0.80 3.34
N SER A 195 -15.67 1.01 2.04
CA SER A 195 -15.08 2.16 1.34
C SER A 195 -15.81 3.48 1.64
N TYR A 196 -15.14 4.58 1.30
CA TYR A 196 -15.69 5.94 1.41
C TYR A 196 -16.74 6.27 0.35
N ASN A 197 -16.63 5.69 -0.85
CA ASN A 197 -17.37 6.16 -2.01
C ASN A 197 -18.81 5.62 -2.04
N LYS A 198 -19.57 6.16 -2.99
CA LYS A 198 -20.85 5.59 -3.41
C LYS A 198 -20.63 4.62 -4.56
N ILE A 199 -21.49 3.62 -4.66
CA ILE A 199 -21.63 2.77 -5.84
C ILE A 199 -23.08 2.89 -6.30
N ASN A 200 -23.27 3.30 -7.56
CA ASN A 200 -24.59 3.47 -8.17
C ASN A 200 -25.56 4.32 -7.34
N GLY A 201 -25.05 5.35 -6.64
CA GLY A 201 -25.82 6.38 -5.96
C GLY A 201 -25.90 6.28 -4.43
N ILE A 202 -25.49 5.17 -3.83
CA ILE A 202 -25.56 4.94 -2.36
C ILE A 202 -24.16 4.73 -1.80
N HIS A 203 -23.85 5.36 -0.67
CA HIS A 203 -22.59 5.13 0.04
C HIS A 203 -22.48 3.67 0.46
N VAL A 204 -21.30 3.05 0.28
CA VAL A 204 -21.17 1.62 0.57
C VAL A 204 -21.49 1.28 2.02
N SER A 205 -21.17 2.18 2.95
CA SER A 205 -21.51 2.04 4.38
C SER A 205 -23.00 2.15 4.70
N GLU A 206 -23.85 2.42 3.71
CA GLU A 206 -25.31 2.55 3.80
C GLU A 206 -26.06 1.61 2.84
N ASP A 207 -25.34 0.83 2.03
CA ASP A 207 -25.95 0.05 0.95
C ASP A 207 -26.36 -1.37 1.43
N PRO A 208 -27.68 -1.65 1.59
CA PRO A 208 -28.14 -2.97 1.99
C PRO A 208 -27.87 -4.06 0.94
N LEU A 209 -27.79 -3.72 -0.35
CA LEU A 209 -27.44 -4.70 -1.38
C LEU A 209 -26.02 -5.21 -1.13
N LEU A 210 -25.07 -4.30 -0.94
CA LEU A 210 -23.66 -4.67 -0.78
C LEU A 210 -23.37 -5.35 0.56
N MET A 211 -23.89 -4.78 1.65
CA MET A 211 -23.53 -5.22 2.99
C MET A 211 -24.44 -6.30 3.56
N LYS A 212 -25.73 -6.32 3.23
CA LYS A 212 -26.65 -7.32 3.75
C LYS A 212 -26.89 -8.44 2.75
N GLU A 213 -27.39 -8.12 1.57
CA GLU A 213 -27.79 -9.14 0.59
C GLU A 213 -26.57 -9.89 0.04
N ILE A 214 -25.52 -9.19 -0.39
CA ILE A 214 -24.35 -9.86 -0.96
C ILE A 214 -23.41 -10.38 0.13
N LEU A 215 -22.94 -9.51 1.01
CA LEU A 215 -21.91 -9.89 1.97
C LEU A 215 -22.41 -10.89 3.02
N ARG A 216 -23.57 -10.65 3.66
CA ARG A 216 -24.10 -11.51 4.73
C ARG A 216 -24.92 -12.67 4.19
N GLU A 217 -25.92 -12.41 3.36
CA GLU A 217 -26.88 -13.43 2.92
C GLU A 217 -26.31 -14.32 1.80
N GLU A 218 -25.68 -13.74 0.78
CA GLU A 218 -25.13 -14.50 -0.35
C GLU A 218 -23.79 -15.17 -0.01
N TRP A 219 -22.82 -14.41 0.53
CA TRP A 219 -21.48 -14.93 0.83
C TRP A 219 -21.36 -15.53 2.23
N GLY A 220 -22.33 -15.31 3.12
CA GLY A 220 -22.34 -15.92 4.44
C GLY A 220 -21.34 -15.30 5.42
N PHE A 221 -20.93 -14.04 5.23
CA PHE A 221 -19.98 -13.38 6.12
C PHE A 221 -20.54 -13.24 7.54
N LYS A 222 -19.76 -13.65 8.56
CA LYS A 222 -20.17 -13.65 9.98
C LYS A 222 -19.32 -12.72 10.86
N GLY A 223 -18.38 -11.99 10.26
CA GLY A 223 -17.48 -11.09 10.99
C GLY A 223 -18.13 -9.76 11.35
N LEU A 224 -17.33 -8.77 11.73
CA LEU A 224 -17.77 -7.40 11.99
C LEU A 224 -17.50 -6.51 10.77
N VAL A 225 -18.46 -5.68 10.38
CA VAL A 225 -18.25 -4.61 9.38
C VAL A 225 -18.00 -3.29 10.09
N MET A 226 -16.87 -2.66 9.82
CA MET A 226 -16.53 -1.32 10.31
C MET A 226 -16.53 -0.30 9.18
N SER A 227 -16.81 0.96 9.50
CA SER A 227 -16.54 2.05 8.57
C SER A 227 -15.03 2.26 8.41
N ASP A 228 -14.62 2.80 7.28
CA ASP A 228 -13.36 3.56 7.23
C ASP A 228 -13.46 4.80 8.13
N TRP A 229 -12.35 5.48 8.40
CA TRP A 229 -12.28 6.61 9.32
C TRP A 229 -13.14 7.76 8.83
N PHE A 230 -14.19 8.12 9.58
CA PHE A 230 -15.21 9.10 9.23
C PHE A 230 -16.10 8.68 8.02
N GLY A 231 -16.05 7.41 7.62
CA GLY A 231 -16.80 6.83 6.50
C GLY A 231 -18.25 6.42 6.84
N THR A 232 -18.86 7.05 7.84
CA THR A 232 -20.27 6.83 8.21
C THR A 232 -21.04 8.11 7.88
N TYR A 233 -22.18 8.00 7.19
CA TYR A 233 -22.91 9.17 6.64
C TYR A 233 -24.36 9.31 7.15
N SER A 234 -24.81 8.37 7.98
CA SER A 234 -26.13 8.39 8.59
C SER A 234 -26.18 7.57 9.88
N THR A 235 -27.27 7.76 10.64
CA THR A 235 -27.55 6.95 11.84
C THR A 235 -28.35 5.69 11.51
N SER A 236 -29.53 5.83 10.89
CA SER A 236 -30.47 4.72 10.75
C SER A 236 -30.14 3.85 9.54
N GLU A 237 -29.79 4.48 8.43
CA GLU A 237 -29.57 3.86 7.14
C GLU A 237 -28.32 2.97 7.20
N ALA A 238 -27.20 3.50 7.71
CA ALA A 238 -25.96 2.74 7.88
C ALA A 238 -26.10 1.47 8.74
N ILE A 239 -26.67 1.58 9.95
CA ILE A 239 -26.81 0.41 10.83
C ILE A 239 -27.83 -0.61 10.30
N ASN A 240 -28.91 -0.16 9.66
CA ASN A 240 -29.89 -1.06 9.05
C ASN A 240 -29.34 -1.77 7.80
N ALA A 241 -28.37 -1.16 7.10
CA ALA A 241 -27.66 -1.76 5.99
C ALA A 241 -26.64 -2.83 6.42
N GLY A 242 -26.21 -2.82 7.69
CA GLY A 242 -25.29 -3.80 8.26
C GLY A 242 -23.92 -3.25 8.67
N LEU A 243 -23.77 -1.93 8.82
CA LEU A 243 -22.55 -1.32 9.38
C LEU A 243 -22.51 -1.56 10.89
N ASP A 244 -21.68 -2.49 11.36
CA ASP A 244 -21.64 -2.87 12.78
C ASP A 244 -20.86 -1.88 13.66
N LEU A 245 -19.79 -1.25 13.16
CA LEU A 245 -18.91 -0.35 13.93
C LEU A 245 -18.60 0.99 13.20
N GLU A 246 -18.76 2.14 13.86
CA GLU A 246 -18.29 3.45 13.36
C GLU A 246 -16.88 3.73 13.90
N MET A 247 -16.00 4.13 13.00
CA MET A 247 -14.65 4.59 13.32
C MET A 247 -14.39 5.96 12.68
N PRO A 248 -13.58 6.83 13.31
CA PRO A 248 -13.05 6.71 14.68
C PRO A 248 -14.05 7.17 15.75
N GLY A 249 -13.62 7.17 17.01
CA GLY A 249 -14.27 7.93 18.08
C GLY A 249 -13.71 9.35 18.25
N PRO A 250 -14.43 10.26 18.93
CA PRO A 250 -15.79 10.09 19.44
C PRO A 250 -16.82 10.06 18.31
N THR A 251 -17.90 9.31 18.52
CA THR A 251 -18.95 9.08 17.52
C THR A 251 -19.71 10.35 17.13
N ASP A 252 -19.99 10.49 15.83
CA ASP A 252 -20.97 11.44 15.31
C ASP A 252 -22.37 10.81 15.19
N TRP A 253 -22.46 9.52 14.84
CA TRP A 253 -23.72 8.89 14.42
C TRP A 253 -24.35 7.93 15.42
N ARG A 254 -23.54 7.34 16.31
CA ARG A 254 -23.86 6.22 17.21
C ARG A 254 -23.73 6.56 18.68
N GLY A 255 -24.15 7.77 19.03
CA GLY A 255 -24.46 8.15 20.40
C GLY A 255 -25.97 8.35 20.57
N LYS A 256 -26.33 9.50 21.14
CA LYS A 256 -27.72 9.92 21.35
C LYS A 256 -28.60 9.82 20.09
N ARG A 257 -28.03 10.04 18.90
CA ARG A 257 -28.75 9.93 17.62
C ARG A 257 -29.29 8.51 17.41
N LEU A 258 -28.47 7.48 17.65
CA LEU A 258 -28.89 6.08 17.53
C LEU A 258 -29.90 5.69 18.61
N SER A 259 -29.70 6.12 19.87
CA SER A 259 -30.70 5.89 20.93
C SER A 259 -32.07 6.50 20.56
N ILE A 260 -32.11 7.69 19.96
CA ILE A 260 -33.36 8.30 19.45
C ILE A 260 -33.94 7.50 18.28
N ALA A 261 -33.12 7.04 17.34
CA ALA A 261 -33.56 6.25 16.19
C ALA A 261 -34.22 4.92 16.63
N VAL A 262 -33.66 4.26 17.65
CA VAL A 262 -34.23 3.04 18.24
C VAL A 262 -35.55 3.33 18.96
N ASN A 263 -35.59 4.37 19.79
CA ASN A 263 -36.81 4.74 20.53
C ASN A 263 -37.95 5.25 19.62
N SER A 264 -37.60 5.79 18.45
CA SER A 264 -38.56 6.18 17.41
C SER A 264 -38.89 5.05 16.42
N ARG A 265 -38.36 3.84 16.63
CA ARG A 265 -38.55 2.64 15.79
C ARG A 265 -38.05 2.78 14.35
N LYS A 266 -37.11 3.69 14.09
CA LYS A 266 -36.36 3.74 12.82
C LYS A 266 -35.28 2.66 12.72
N VAL A 267 -34.76 2.23 13.87
CA VAL A 267 -33.83 1.11 14.02
C VAL A 267 -34.44 0.12 15.00
N SER A 268 -34.43 -1.17 14.68
CA SER A 268 -34.96 -2.19 15.58
C SER A 268 -33.94 -2.51 16.68
N LYS A 269 -34.41 -2.93 17.87
CA LYS A 269 -33.51 -3.42 18.92
C LYS A 269 -32.69 -4.63 18.45
N ALA A 270 -33.31 -5.52 17.66
CA ALA A 270 -32.64 -6.68 17.09
C ALA A 270 -31.49 -6.30 16.14
N THR A 271 -31.62 -5.19 15.41
CA THR A 271 -30.54 -4.65 14.55
C THR A 271 -29.34 -4.24 15.42
N VAL A 272 -29.59 -3.53 16.52
CA VAL A 272 -28.53 -3.16 17.48
C VAL A 272 -27.92 -4.39 18.13
N ASP A 273 -28.75 -5.36 18.53
CA ASP A 273 -28.29 -6.59 19.16
C ASP A 273 -27.38 -7.41 18.23
N THR A 274 -27.72 -7.49 16.93
CA THR A 274 -26.89 -8.17 15.93
C THR A 274 -25.52 -7.48 15.77
N ALA A 275 -25.50 -6.14 15.73
CA ALA A 275 -24.24 -5.41 15.62
C ALA A 275 -23.36 -5.59 16.88
N VAL A 276 -23.97 -5.58 18.07
CA VAL A 276 -23.27 -5.84 19.33
C VAL A 276 -22.77 -7.29 19.39
N GLU A 277 -23.57 -8.25 18.93
CA GLU A 277 -23.16 -9.65 18.82
C GLU A 277 -21.88 -9.80 18.00
N ASN A 278 -21.79 -9.13 16.85
CA ASN A 278 -20.59 -9.13 16.00
C ASN A 278 -19.36 -8.55 16.72
N VAL A 279 -19.54 -7.47 17.50
CA VAL A 279 -18.47 -6.89 18.35
C VAL A 279 -18.01 -7.90 19.41
N LEU A 280 -18.94 -8.54 20.12
CA LEU A 280 -18.62 -9.49 21.20
C LEU A 280 -18.00 -10.78 20.65
N ASN A 281 -18.44 -11.25 19.49
CA ASN A 281 -17.82 -12.37 18.79
C ASN A 281 -16.38 -12.05 18.38
N LEU A 282 -16.11 -10.82 17.94
CA LEU A 282 -14.74 -10.38 17.65
C LEU A 282 -13.89 -10.35 18.93
N VAL A 283 -14.43 -9.86 20.05
CA VAL A 283 -13.76 -9.91 21.37
C VAL A 283 -13.35 -11.34 21.74
N ASN A 284 -14.22 -12.32 21.51
CA ASN A 284 -13.94 -13.73 21.79
C ASN A 284 -12.90 -14.37 20.85
N LYS A 285 -12.76 -13.86 19.61
CA LYS A 285 -11.77 -14.36 18.63
C LYS A 285 -10.37 -13.76 18.86
N CYS A 286 -10.30 -12.47 19.19
CA CYS A 286 -9.05 -11.75 19.34
C CYS A 286 -8.30 -12.18 20.62
N LYS A 287 -7.00 -12.46 20.46
CA LYS A 287 -6.08 -12.73 21.58
C LYS A 287 -5.01 -11.65 21.58
N ALA A 288 -5.16 -10.65 22.44
CA ALA A 288 -4.06 -9.73 22.70
C ALA A 288 -2.87 -10.51 23.29
N GLY A 289 -1.64 -10.08 22.98
CA GLY A 289 -0.46 -10.56 23.72
C GLY A 289 -0.63 -10.37 25.22
N GLU A 290 -0.12 -11.32 26.02
CA GLU A 290 -0.13 -11.20 27.49
C GLU A 290 0.54 -9.87 27.90
N LYS A 291 0.03 -9.24 28.96
CA LYS A 291 0.78 -8.23 29.75
C LYS A 291 1.91 -8.93 30.53
N SER A 292 2.73 -9.77 29.88
CA SER A 292 3.79 -10.57 30.52
C SER A 292 4.94 -9.73 31.10
N GLY A 293 4.81 -8.40 31.13
CA GLY A 293 5.79 -7.47 31.68
C GLY A 293 7.05 -7.31 30.83
N LYS A 294 7.26 -8.17 29.81
CA LYS A 294 8.31 -8.02 28.79
C LYS A 294 7.77 -8.44 27.41
N PRO A 295 7.67 -7.52 26.44
CA PRO A 295 7.30 -7.88 25.08
C PRO A 295 8.35 -8.86 24.49
N PRO A 296 7.95 -9.79 23.60
CA PRO A 296 8.90 -10.51 22.76
C PRO A 296 9.83 -9.51 22.06
N GLN A 297 11.09 -9.89 21.85
CA GLN A 297 12.01 -9.07 21.07
C GLN A 297 11.53 -9.07 19.62
N SER A 298 11.05 -7.91 19.15
CA SER A 298 10.86 -7.68 17.71
C SER A 298 12.19 -7.32 17.05
N ASP A 299 12.24 -7.34 15.72
CA ASP A 299 13.43 -7.08 14.90
C ASP A 299 14.54 -8.14 15.03
N THR A 300 14.14 -9.42 14.95
CA THR A 300 15.05 -10.58 15.04
C THR A 300 15.78 -10.84 13.71
N PRO A 301 16.96 -11.50 13.72
CA PRO A 301 17.66 -11.87 12.49
C PRO A 301 16.81 -12.67 11.50
N GLU A 302 15.92 -13.54 11.98
CA GLU A 302 15.00 -14.34 11.16
C GLU A 302 13.94 -13.47 10.47
N GLN A 303 13.37 -12.49 11.21
CA GLN A 303 12.44 -11.52 10.63
C GLN A 303 13.14 -10.67 9.56
N ARG A 304 14.35 -10.18 9.84
CA ARG A 304 15.15 -9.41 8.87
C ARG A 304 15.46 -10.23 7.62
N ALA A 305 15.83 -11.50 7.77
CA ALA A 305 16.09 -12.40 6.66
C ALA A 305 14.83 -12.66 5.80
N LEU A 306 13.66 -12.85 6.44
CA LEU A 306 12.39 -13.01 5.74
C LEU A 306 11.98 -11.74 4.99
N ILE A 307 12.17 -10.56 5.60
CA ILE A 307 11.89 -9.28 4.94
C ILE A 307 12.83 -9.09 3.75
N ARG A 308 14.14 -9.34 3.91
CA ARG A 308 15.11 -9.27 2.81
C ARG A 308 14.76 -10.23 1.67
N GLN A 309 14.32 -11.45 1.99
CA GLN A 309 13.80 -12.40 0.99
C GLN A 309 12.61 -11.81 0.24
N LEU A 310 11.63 -11.25 0.96
CA LEU A 310 10.46 -10.60 0.35
C LEU A 310 10.86 -9.45 -0.57
N VAL A 311 11.80 -8.59 -0.15
CA VAL A 311 12.30 -7.49 -1.00
C VAL A 311 12.94 -8.07 -2.25
N ALA A 312 13.87 -9.02 -2.12
CA ALA A 312 14.59 -9.59 -3.26
C ALA A 312 13.64 -10.31 -4.24
N GLU A 313 12.63 -11.03 -3.75
CA GLU A 313 11.60 -11.67 -4.59
C GLU A 313 10.61 -10.69 -5.22
N SER A 314 10.49 -9.47 -4.68
CA SER A 314 9.63 -8.41 -5.25
C SER A 314 10.29 -7.70 -6.42
N VAL A 315 11.63 -7.63 -6.48
CA VAL A 315 12.36 -6.95 -7.56
C VAL A 315 12.10 -7.67 -8.90
N VAL A 316 11.64 -6.91 -9.89
CA VAL A 316 11.35 -7.40 -11.24
C VAL A 316 12.45 -6.97 -12.19
N LEU A 317 13.14 -7.95 -12.79
CA LEU A 317 14.07 -7.71 -13.89
C LEU A 317 13.26 -7.52 -15.18
N LEU A 318 13.18 -6.28 -15.68
CA LEU A 318 12.36 -5.95 -16.86
C LEU A 318 13.13 -6.19 -18.17
N LYS A 319 14.42 -5.85 -18.20
CA LYS A 319 15.32 -6.04 -19.36
C LYS A 319 16.70 -6.46 -18.92
N ASN A 320 17.35 -7.31 -19.70
CA ASN A 320 18.74 -7.72 -19.52
C ASN A 320 19.33 -8.16 -20.87
N ASP A 321 19.16 -7.33 -21.89
CA ASP A 321 19.36 -7.69 -23.31
C ASP A 321 20.81 -8.08 -23.61
N LYS A 322 21.76 -7.49 -22.86
CA LYS A 322 23.20 -7.74 -22.96
C LYS A 322 23.72 -8.73 -21.90
N GLN A 323 22.84 -9.35 -21.12
CA GLN A 323 23.20 -10.28 -20.04
C GLN A 323 24.23 -9.69 -19.07
N ARG A 324 24.08 -8.40 -18.76
CA ARG A 324 24.99 -7.67 -17.86
C ARG A 324 24.79 -8.08 -16.40
N LEU A 325 23.58 -8.52 -16.06
CA LEU A 325 23.27 -9.11 -14.77
C LEU A 325 23.24 -10.65 -14.82
N PRO A 326 23.70 -11.34 -13.74
CA PRO A 326 24.29 -10.75 -12.53
C PRO A 326 25.71 -10.21 -12.77
N ILE A 327 26.09 -9.18 -12.02
CA ILE A 327 27.40 -8.52 -12.16
C ILE A 327 28.49 -9.46 -11.62
N LYS A 328 29.42 -9.84 -12.50
CA LYS A 328 30.52 -10.77 -12.17
C LYS A 328 31.77 -10.02 -11.70
N ASN A 329 32.47 -10.61 -10.73
CA ASN A 329 33.73 -10.09 -10.16
C ASN A 329 33.66 -8.62 -9.70
N PRO A 330 32.64 -8.22 -8.92
CA PRO A 330 32.34 -6.82 -8.67
C PRO A 330 33.48 -6.07 -7.96
N LYS A 331 34.31 -6.75 -7.14
CA LYS A 331 35.46 -6.12 -6.46
C LYS A 331 36.57 -5.60 -7.38
N ASN A 332 36.53 -5.98 -8.67
CA ASN A 332 37.50 -5.53 -9.67
C ASN A 332 36.95 -4.42 -10.59
N LEU A 333 35.75 -3.93 -10.31
CA LEU A 333 35.04 -2.95 -11.14
C LEU A 333 34.82 -1.66 -10.36
N LYS A 334 34.81 -0.54 -11.09
CA LYS A 334 34.41 0.77 -10.57
C LYS A 334 32.93 1.01 -10.84
N PHE A 335 32.22 1.48 -9.82
CA PHE A 335 30.79 1.75 -9.85
C PHE A 335 30.52 3.25 -9.76
N GLY A 336 29.65 3.73 -10.66
CA GLY A 336 29.09 5.08 -10.58
C GLY A 336 27.62 4.99 -10.17
N LEU A 337 27.30 5.39 -8.95
CA LEU A 337 25.94 5.37 -8.44
C LEU A 337 25.31 6.76 -8.63
N ILE A 338 24.24 6.82 -9.43
CA ILE A 338 23.64 8.07 -9.90
C ILE A 338 22.17 8.12 -9.47
N GLY A 339 21.72 9.25 -8.95
CA GLY A 339 20.31 9.51 -8.63
C GLY A 339 19.98 9.45 -7.14
N ASP A 340 18.89 10.11 -6.76
CA ASP A 340 18.52 10.38 -5.37
C ASP A 340 18.33 9.11 -4.53
N HIS A 341 17.68 8.11 -5.12
CA HIS A 341 17.30 6.89 -4.43
C HIS A 341 18.50 6.02 -4.03
N VAL A 342 19.71 6.35 -4.51
CA VAL A 342 20.96 5.72 -4.03
C VAL A 342 21.15 5.94 -2.53
N LYS A 343 20.84 7.13 -2.00
CA LYS A 343 20.97 7.48 -0.57
C LYS A 343 19.64 7.82 0.11
N ASN A 344 18.60 8.12 -0.66
CA ASN A 344 17.26 8.39 -0.16
C ASN A 344 16.24 7.45 -0.86
N PRO A 345 16.33 6.14 -0.66
CA PRO A 345 15.46 5.20 -1.37
C PRO A 345 13.99 5.40 -0.99
N ALA A 346 13.10 5.13 -1.93
CA ALA A 346 11.68 5.11 -1.65
C ALA A 346 11.31 3.83 -0.88
N LEU A 347 11.04 3.97 0.42
CA LEU A 347 10.77 2.85 1.31
C LEU A 347 9.29 2.44 1.31
N CYS A 348 8.37 3.41 1.30
CA CYS A 348 6.92 3.19 1.28
C CYS A 348 6.18 4.35 0.60
N GLY A 349 4.90 4.16 0.29
CA GLY A 349 3.99 5.25 -0.09
C GLY A 349 3.45 5.97 1.16
N GLY A 350 2.87 7.15 0.98
CA GLY A 350 2.41 7.99 2.09
C GLY A 350 0.97 7.71 2.54
N GLY A 351 0.59 8.16 3.74
CA GLY A 351 -0.79 8.06 4.23
C GLY A 351 -0.96 7.05 5.35
N SER A 352 -2.12 6.39 5.42
CA SER A 352 -2.40 5.45 6.51
C SER A 352 -1.46 4.24 6.52
N ALA A 353 -1.00 3.80 5.36
CA ALA A 353 -0.08 2.68 5.24
C ALA A 353 1.38 3.02 5.63
N GLU A 354 1.72 4.30 5.85
CA GLU A 354 3.06 4.70 6.26
C GLU A 354 3.44 4.09 7.62
N VAL A 355 4.63 3.51 7.69
CA VAL A 355 5.17 2.83 8.87
C VAL A 355 6.53 3.45 9.18
N GLU A 356 6.89 3.55 10.45
CA GLU A 356 8.25 3.89 10.81
C GLU A 356 9.10 2.62 10.84
N PRO A 357 10.20 2.51 10.08
CA PRO A 357 10.98 1.27 10.05
C PRO A 357 12.00 1.22 11.20
N TYR A 358 12.44 0.01 11.57
CA TYR A 358 13.56 -0.18 12.50
C TYR A 358 14.84 0.49 12.00
N TYR A 359 15.09 0.32 10.70
CA TYR A 359 16.21 0.88 9.96
C TYR A 359 15.81 0.94 8.48
N GLY A 360 16.60 1.58 7.63
CA GLY A 360 16.42 1.52 6.19
C GLY A 360 17.78 1.39 5.53
N ILE A 361 18.03 0.26 4.86
CA ILE A 361 19.29 0.04 4.16
C ILE A 361 19.23 0.71 2.80
N THR A 362 20.10 1.69 2.57
CA THR A 362 20.20 2.39 1.30
C THR A 362 20.88 1.52 0.23
N PRO A 363 20.58 1.71 -1.06
CA PRO A 363 21.32 1.06 -2.13
C PRO A 363 22.83 1.37 -2.07
N TYR A 364 23.22 2.58 -1.65
CA TYR A 364 24.63 2.92 -1.42
C TYR A 364 25.29 1.99 -0.40
N GLU A 365 24.68 1.82 0.78
CA GLU A 365 25.22 0.97 1.84
C GLU A 365 25.32 -0.50 1.39
N ALA A 366 24.26 -1.04 0.80
CA ALA A 366 24.23 -2.42 0.35
C ALA A 366 25.23 -2.72 -0.77
N ILE A 367 25.40 -1.79 -1.73
CA ILE A 367 26.40 -1.95 -2.80
C ILE A 367 27.81 -1.82 -2.22
N LYS A 368 28.04 -0.85 -1.31
CA LYS A 368 29.31 -0.66 -0.61
C LYS A 368 29.76 -1.91 0.14
N GLU A 369 28.84 -2.63 0.80
CA GLU A 369 29.14 -3.89 1.48
C GLU A 369 29.71 -4.97 0.54
N VAL A 370 29.27 -4.99 -0.72
CA VAL A 370 29.71 -5.98 -1.71
C VAL A 370 31.01 -5.57 -2.40
N VAL A 371 31.13 -4.29 -2.77
CA VAL A 371 32.17 -3.83 -3.71
C VAL A 371 33.30 -3.02 -3.07
N GLY A 372 33.12 -2.51 -1.84
CA GLY A 372 34.07 -1.60 -1.19
C GLY A 372 33.84 -0.13 -1.55
N GLU A 373 34.08 0.78 -0.60
CA GLU A 373 33.82 2.23 -0.77
C GLU A 373 34.77 2.87 -1.79
N GLU A 374 36.00 2.38 -1.87
CA GLU A 374 37.02 2.83 -2.82
C GLU A 374 36.63 2.63 -4.29
N ASN A 375 35.62 1.78 -4.53
CA ASN A 375 35.12 1.45 -5.86
C ASN A 375 33.83 2.21 -6.21
N ILE A 376 33.35 3.13 -5.36
CA ILE A 376 32.08 3.86 -5.56
C ILE A 376 32.33 5.36 -5.75
N THR A 377 31.63 5.96 -6.71
CA THR A 377 31.47 7.42 -6.83
C THR A 377 29.97 7.76 -6.95
N TYR A 378 29.51 8.84 -6.31
CA TYR A 378 28.09 9.20 -6.18
C TYR A 378 27.79 10.63 -6.69
N ALA A 379 26.63 10.83 -7.33
CA ALA A 379 26.10 12.13 -7.75
C ALA A 379 24.58 12.30 -7.44
N PRO A 380 24.13 13.40 -6.81
CA PRO A 380 22.73 13.61 -6.37
C PRO A 380 21.79 14.26 -7.40
N ALA A 381 20.48 14.21 -7.15
CA ALA A 381 19.40 14.97 -7.82
C ALA A 381 18.18 15.15 -6.86
N PHE A 382 17.38 16.23 -6.93
CA PHE A 382 16.30 16.51 -5.97
C PHE A 382 14.99 17.02 -6.62
N ARG A 383 13.82 16.79 -5.98
CA ARG A 383 12.52 17.47 -6.29
C ARG A 383 11.97 18.31 -5.14
N PHE A 384 11.97 17.78 -3.93
CA PHE A 384 11.63 18.51 -2.70
C PHE A 384 12.85 18.55 -1.78
N SER A 385 12.84 19.47 -0.81
CA SER A 385 13.84 19.48 0.25
C SER A 385 13.77 18.13 1.00
N PRO A 386 14.85 17.35 1.07
CA PRO A 386 14.90 16.17 1.92
C PRO A 386 14.68 16.62 3.36
N LEU A 387 13.91 15.82 4.12
CA LEU A 387 13.67 16.09 5.53
C LEU A 387 14.99 16.27 6.27
N ILE A 388 15.03 17.24 7.16
CA ILE A 388 16.22 17.52 7.96
C ILE A 388 16.57 16.30 8.82
N LYS A 389 17.84 15.89 8.77
CA LYS A 389 18.40 14.75 9.51
C LYS A 389 19.47 15.22 10.48
N GLY A 390 19.62 14.56 11.62
CA GLY A 390 20.67 14.83 12.60
C GLY A 390 20.51 16.13 13.41
N HIS A 391 19.31 16.71 13.41
CA HIS A 391 18.95 17.85 14.27
C HIS A 391 18.61 17.35 15.69
N THR A 392 18.98 18.08 16.74
CA THR A 392 18.75 17.65 18.13
C THR A 392 18.00 18.69 18.97
N PRO A 393 17.09 18.30 19.87
CA PRO A 393 16.46 19.24 20.80
C PRO A 393 17.52 19.96 21.65
N PRO A 394 17.29 21.22 22.06
CA PRO A 394 18.20 21.91 22.98
C PRO A 394 18.44 21.09 24.26
N GLY A 395 19.70 20.75 24.54
CA GLY A 395 20.08 19.95 25.71
C GLY A 395 19.92 18.43 25.56
N SER A 396 19.68 17.93 24.34
CA SER A 396 19.58 16.51 24.01
C SER A 396 20.60 16.11 22.93
N ASP A 397 21.10 14.87 23.03
CA ASP A 397 21.95 14.25 22.00
C ASP A 397 21.15 13.34 21.05
N SER A 398 19.87 13.08 21.36
CA SER A 398 18.97 12.32 20.48
C SER A 398 18.36 13.20 19.41
N GLU A 399 18.25 12.67 18.19
CA GLU A 399 17.64 13.37 17.06
C GLU A 399 16.16 13.72 17.32
N GLY A 400 15.75 14.91 16.89
CA GLY A 400 14.37 15.36 16.94
C GLY A 400 14.17 16.82 17.37
N TRP A 401 12.96 17.12 17.83
CA TRP A 401 12.52 18.46 18.23
C TRP A 401 12.14 18.50 19.71
N SER A 402 12.45 19.58 20.44
CA SER A 402 11.67 19.91 21.65
C SER A 402 10.32 20.46 21.20
N VAL A 403 9.22 20.08 21.82
CA VAL A 403 7.87 20.51 21.45
C VAL A 403 7.14 21.06 22.68
N GLU A 404 6.61 22.28 22.55
CA GLU A 404 5.73 22.92 23.52
C GLU A 404 4.40 23.27 22.85
N ILE A 405 3.29 23.02 23.54
CA ILE A 405 1.93 23.33 23.07
C ILE A 405 1.28 24.34 24.01
N PHE A 406 0.60 25.34 23.43
CA PHE A 406 -0.01 26.47 24.13
C PHE A 406 -1.48 26.64 23.72
N GLY A 407 -2.29 27.18 24.63
CA GLY A 407 -3.66 27.62 24.31
C GLY A 407 -3.71 29.01 23.67
N ASP A 408 -2.76 29.87 24.03
CA ASP A 408 -2.61 31.24 23.52
C ASP A 408 -1.37 31.35 22.62
N ASP A 409 -1.31 32.39 21.79
CA ASP A 409 -0.17 32.62 20.90
C ASP A 409 1.07 33.00 21.74
N PRO A 410 2.14 32.17 21.74
CA PRO A 410 3.34 32.45 22.53
C PRO A 410 4.19 33.61 21.96
N GLN A 411 3.91 34.11 20.74
CA GLN A 411 4.53 35.33 20.21
C GLN A 411 3.88 36.60 20.75
N GLU A 412 2.56 36.61 20.89
CA GLU A 412 1.82 37.77 21.39
C GLU A 412 1.77 37.81 22.92
N ASN A 413 1.79 36.65 23.57
CA ASN A 413 1.80 36.51 25.01
C ASN A 413 3.03 35.69 25.47
N PRO A 414 4.13 36.35 25.85
CA PRO A 414 5.32 35.68 26.38
C PRO A 414 5.08 34.83 27.63
N ASP A 415 4.01 35.14 28.38
CA ASP A 415 3.60 34.41 29.59
C ASP A 415 2.55 33.32 29.29
N ALA A 416 2.36 32.95 28.01
CA ALA A 416 1.43 31.91 27.60
C ALA A 416 1.73 30.58 28.32
N LYS A 417 0.70 30.01 28.93
CA LYS A 417 0.84 28.77 29.70
C LYS A 417 1.14 27.59 28.76
N VAL A 418 2.24 26.89 29.04
CA VAL A 418 2.56 25.62 28.40
C VAL A 418 1.57 24.55 28.87
N LEU A 419 0.81 23.99 27.95
CA LEU A 419 -0.14 22.90 28.19
C LEU A 419 0.54 21.53 28.09
N VAL A 420 1.47 21.39 27.15
CA VAL A 420 2.28 20.18 26.93
C VAL A 420 3.71 20.61 26.67
N SER A 421 4.67 19.92 27.29
CA SER A 421 6.12 20.07 27.02
C SER A 421 6.72 18.68 26.88
N THR A 422 7.39 18.41 25.76
CA THR A 422 7.95 17.10 25.44
C THR A 422 9.06 17.17 24.40
N THR A 423 9.61 16.03 24.00
CA THR A 423 10.52 15.90 22.85
C THR A 423 9.92 14.93 21.84
N ALA A 424 10.06 15.27 20.56
CA ALA A 424 9.60 14.49 19.43
C ALA A 424 10.80 13.89 18.72
N GLN A 425 10.92 12.56 18.71
CA GLN A 425 12.02 11.83 18.07
C GLN A 425 11.73 11.56 16.59
N LYS A 426 11.26 12.57 15.86
CA LYS A 426 10.80 12.45 14.47
C LYS A 426 11.18 13.68 13.69
N GLN A 427 11.28 13.54 12.36
CA GLN A 427 11.69 14.63 11.46
C GLN A 427 10.56 15.64 11.24
N LEU A 428 9.30 15.17 11.16
CA LEU A 428 8.12 16.01 11.02
C LEU A 428 7.77 16.68 12.36
N VAL A 429 7.37 17.95 12.29
CA VAL A 429 6.83 18.69 13.44
C VAL A 429 5.31 18.57 13.45
N ASP A 430 4.77 17.51 14.04
CA ASP A 430 3.32 17.29 14.14
C ASP A 430 2.86 16.94 15.56
N VAL A 431 1.63 17.35 15.86
CA VAL A 431 0.95 17.02 17.11
C VAL A 431 0.13 15.74 16.91
N PRO A 432 0.43 14.65 17.64
CA PRO A 432 -0.33 13.42 17.54
C PRO A 432 -1.80 13.62 17.92
N GLU A 433 -2.68 13.00 17.16
CA GLU A 433 -4.14 13.02 17.38
C GLU A 433 -4.56 12.62 18.81
N SER A 434 -3.76 11.80 19.50
CA SER A 434 -4.04 11.37 20.88
C SER A 434 -4.10 12.52 21.88
N TYR A 435 -3.52 13.68 21.55
CA TYR A 435 -3.57 14.87 22.41
C TYR A 435 -4.80 15.75 22.13
N HIS A 436 -5.47 15.58 20.98
CA HIS A 436 -6.55 16.48 20.56
C HIS A 436 -7.69 16.56 21.58
N ALA A 437 -8.05 15.45 22.21
CA ALA A 437 -9.12 15.42 23.22
C ALA A 437 -8.78 16.24 24.50
N THR A 438 -7.50 16.54 24.73
CA THR A 438 -7.03 17.29 25.91
C THR A 438 -6.63 18.72 25.60
N LEU A 439 -6.51 19.06 24.31
CA LEU A 439 -6.12 20.39 23.85
C LEU A 439 -7.36 21.23 23.53
N PRO A 440 -7.27 22.57 23.64
CA PRO A 440 -8.31 23.45 23.13
C PRO A 440 -8.48 23.30 21.61
N THR A 441 -9.65 23.65 21.08
CA THR A 441 -9.94 23.57 19.65
C THR A 441 -8.94 24.34 18.79
N LYS A 442 -8.48 25.50 19.27
CA LYS A 442 -7.37 26.26 18.70
C LYS A 442 -6.17 26.16 19.64
N PHE A 443 -5.02 25.75 19.14
CA PHE A 443 -3.77 25.62 19.88
C PHE A 443 -2.56 25.98 19.02
N TYR A 444 -1.47 26.32 19.70
CA TYR A 444 -0.20 26.71 19.10
C TYR A 444 0.87 25.69 19.48
N ALA A 445 1.79 25.41 18.56
CA ALA A 445 2.93 24.53 18.82
C ALA A 445 4.23 25.26 18.51
N ARG A 446 5.19 25.21 19.44
CA ARG A 446 6.57 25.68 19.25
C ARG A 446 7.48 24.48 19.30
N ALA A 447 8.23 24.24 18.23
CA ALA A 447 9.26 23.23 18.16
C ALA A 447 10.65 23.85 18.03
N LYS A 448 11.65 23.32 18.73
CA LYS A 448 13.05 23.82 18.63
C LYS A 448 14.04 22.68 18.45
N ALA A 449 15.09 22.94 17.69
CA ALA A 449 16.21 22.02 17.50
C ALA A 449 17.49 22.79 17.18
N LYS A 450 18.63 22.14 17.39
CA LYS A 450 19.94 22.56 16.88
C LYS A 450 20.26 21.74 15.65
N TYR A 451 20.87 22.37 14.65
CA TYR A 451 21.31 21.69 13.44
C TYR A 451 22.76 22.03 13.11
N THR A 452 23.61 21.02 12.95
CA THR A 452 25.02 21.21 12.62
C THR A 452 25.20 21.08 11.12
N ILE A 453 25.81 22.09 10.50
CA ILE A 453 26.11 22.09 9.08
C ILE A 453 27.21 21.07 8.78
N HIS A 454 26.90 20.08 7.94
CA HIS A 454 27.81 18.97 7.65
C HIS A 454 28.84 19.29 6.57
N GLU A 455 28.50 20.18 5.63
CA GLU A 455 29.35 20.60 4.51
C GLU A 455 29.20 22.11 4.28
N SER A 456 30.29 22.78 3.91
CA SER A 456 30.26 24.23 3.65
C SER A 456 29.71 24.47 2.25
N GLY A 457 28.84 25.46 2.10
CA GLY A 457 28.25 25.77 0.81
C GLY A 457 26.97 26.58 0.91
N LYS A 458 26.31 26.75 -0.24
CA LYS A 458 24.97 27.34 -0.30
C LYS A 458 23.95 26.27 0.07
N LEU A 459 23.21 26.49 1.14
CA LEU A 459 22.12 25.61 1.55
C LEU A 459 20.77 26.28 1.34
N LYS A 460 19.78 25.46 1.04
CA LYS A 460 18.38 25.84 0.88
C LYS A 460 17.54 25.11 1.92
N PHE A 461 16.91 25.89 2.79
CA PHE A 461 15.92 25.43 3.75
C PHE A 461 14.53 25.54 3.14
N GLY A 462 13.72 24.51 3.29
CA GLY A 462 12.32 24.47 2.92
C GLY A 462 11.43 24.34 4.14
N PHE A 463 10.30 25.03 4.16
CA PHE A 463 9.26 24.83 5.16
C PHE A 463 7.87 24.75 4.52
N SER A 464 7.07 23.78 4.98
CA SER A 464 5.66 23.60 4.63
C SER A 464 4.85 23.29 5.89
N THR A 465 3.57 23.70 5.95
CA THR A 465 2.73 23.49 7.14
C THR A 465 1.28 23.20 6.78
N SER A 466 0.61 22.39 7.60
CA SER A 466 -0.84 22.22 7.64
C SER A 466 -1.38 23.12 8.74
N GLY A 467 -2.04 24.20 8.35
CA GLY A 467 -2.41 25.32 9.23
C GLY A 467 -1.59 26.55 8.87
N LYS A 468 -1.11 27.29 9.87
CA LYS A 468 -0.17 28.42 9.68
C LYS A 468 1.12 28.14 10.44
N GLY A 469 2.23 28.73 10.01
CA GLY A 469 3.49 28.57 10.72
C GLY A 469 4.64 29.41 10.21
N LYS A 470 5.75 29.40 10.95
CA LYS A 470 7.00 30.09 10.65
C LYS A 470 8.20 29.19 10.95
N LEU A 471 9.25 29.31 10.14
CA LEU A 471 10.59 28.80 10.47
C LEU A 471 11.49 29.99 10.81
N ILE A 472 12.11 29.91 11.98
CA ILE A 472 13.04 30.89 12.54
C ILE A 472 14.41 30.21 12.64
N ILE A 473 15.45 30.86 12.13
CA ILE A 473 16.84 30.38 12.16
C ILE A 473 17.68 31.44 12.87
N ASP A 474 18.38 31.07 13.93
CA ASP A 474 19.20 31.97 14.77
C ASP A 474 18.44 33.23 15.22
N GLY A 475 17.18 33.04 15.61
CA GLY A 475 16.29 34.11 16.05
C GLY A 475 15.76 35.03 14.95
N LYS A 476 16.11 34.78 13.67
CA LYS A 476 15.59 35.53 12.52
C LYS A 476 14.50 34.74 11.82
N GLU A 477 13.39 35.40 11.49
CA GLU A 477 12.33 34.80 10.69
C GLU A 477 12.86 34.50 9.28
N ALA A 478 13.09 33.23 8.98
CA ALA A 478 13.65 32.77 7.72
C ALA A 478 12.54 32.47 6.71
N ILE A 479 11.44 31.86 7.16
CA ILE A 479 10.28 31.53 6.33
C ILE A 479 8.99 31.85 7.09
N ASP A 480 8.14 32.68 6.49
CA ASP A 480 6.80 33.01 6.99
C ASP A 480 5.73 32.30 6.15
N LEU A 481 4.98 31.36 6.72
CA LEU A 481 3.75 30.77 6.14
C LEU A 481 2.51 31.15 6.96
N TRP A 482 2.65 32.12 7.86
CA TRP A 482 1.60 32.62 8.73
C TRP A 482 0.85 33.77 8.07
N THR A 483 1.58 34.72 7.48
CA THR A 483 1.00 35.90 6.82
C THR A 483 0.52 35.57 5.40
N SER A 484 1.30 34.79 4.65
CA SER A 484 0.98 34.39 3.29
C SER A 484 1.55 33.02 2.99
N GLN A 485 0.83 32.22 2.21
CA GLN A 485 1.30 30.95 1.70
C GLN A 485 1.42 31.02 0.17
N PRO A 486 2.38 30.31 -0.45
CA PRO A 486 2.41 30.21 -1.90
C PRO A 486 1.11 29.58 -2.43
N PRO A 487 0.66 29.93 -3.64
CA PRO A 487 -0.49 29.29 -4.26
C PRO A 487 -0.32 27.77 -4.29
N LYS A 488 -1.41 27.04 -4.02
CA LYS A 488 -1.39 25.58 -4.07
C LYS A 488 -1.42 25.12 -5.52
N THR A 489 -0.23 24.92 -6.09
CA THR A 489 -0.04 24.55 -7.50
C THR A 489 -0.07 23.04 -7.72
N ASP A 490 0.18 22.25 -6.68
CA ASP A 490 0.16 20.79 -6.75
C ASP A 490 -0.34 20.17 -5.44
N SER A 491 -0.53 18.84 -5.47
CA SER A 491 -0.86 18.08 -4.27
C SER A 491 0.38 17.96 -3.36
N THR A 492 0.17 17.96 -2.05
CA THR A 492 1.24 17.96 -1.05
C THR A 492 1.20 16.76 -0.10
N PRO A 493 2.31 16.41 0.59
CA PRO A 493 2.31 15.38 1.62
C PRO A 493 1.29 15.63 2.75
N CYS A 494 1.09 14.63 3.61
CA CYS A 494 0.11 14.63 4.69
C CYS A 494 -1.34 14.81 4.19
N PHE A 495 -1.80 13.91 3.30
CA PHE A 495 -3.17 13.91 2.77
C PHE A 495 -3.53 15.18 2.00
N ASN A 496 -2.57 15.73 1.25
CA ASN A 496 -2.75 16.99 0.52
C ASN A 496 -3.11 18.17 1.44
N ARG A 497 -2.59 18.20 2.68
CA ARG A 497 -2.90 19.28 3.65
C ARG A 497 -1.81 20.30 3.85
N LEU A 498 -0.56 19.99 3.53
CA LEU A 498 0.51 20.97 3.66
C LEU A 498 0.35 22.09 2.61
N SER A 499 0.82 23.29 2.96
CA SER A 499 1.09 24.36 2.00
C SER A 499 2.15 23.93 0.98
N MET A 500 2.25 24.65 -0.15
CA MET A 500 3.47 24.57 -0.95
C MET A 500 4.66 25.08 -0.14
N GLU A 501 5.84 24.51 -0.42
CA GLU A 501 7.06 24.83 0.28
C GLU A 501 7.50 26.27 -0.02
N ARG A 502 7.89 27.01 1.01
CA ARG A 502 8.61 28.28 0.87
C ARG A 502 10.05 28.05 1.28
N TYR A 503 10.96 28.83 0.70
CA TYR A 503 12.39 28.59 0.80
C TYR A 503 13.14 29.75 1.43
N TYR A 504 14.23 29.41 2.12
CA TYR A 504 15.26 30.32 2.59
C TYR A 504 16.63 29.80 2.13
N GLU A 505 17.43 30.67 1.53
CA GLU A 505 18.75 30.32 1.00
C GLU A 505 19.83 31.10 1.75
N GLY A 506 20.95 30.45 2.06
CA GLY A 506 22.06 31.07 2.76
C GLY A 506 23.38 30.35 2.51
N GLU A 507 24.51 31.02 2.80
CA GLU A 507 25.83 30.39 2.86
C GLU A 507 26.17 30.02 4.29
N PHE A 508 26.70 28.81 4.46
CA PHE A 508 26.98 28.21 5.75
C PHE A 508 28.34 27.53 5.76
N GLU A 509 28.96 27.49 6.93
CA GLU A 509 30.26 26.85 7.14
C GLU A 509 30.10 25.48 7.83
N LYS A 510 30.92 24.51 7.42
CA LYS A 510 30.94 23.19 8.06
C LYS A 510 31.25 23.32 9.55
N GLY A 511 30.43 22.69 10.37
CA GLY A 511 30.51 22.74 11.84
C GLY A 511 29.78 23.92 12.47
N GLN A 512 29.25 24.86 11.68
CA GLN A 512 28.32 25.88 12.18
C GLN A 512 27.09 25.19 12.77
N VAL A 513 26.67 25.62 13.96
CA VAL A 513 25.46 25.12 14.63
C VAL A 513 24.40 26.20 14.56
N LEU A 514 23.24 25.86 13.97
CA LEU A 514 22.08 26.73 13.84
C LEU A 514 21.05 26.41 14.92
N ASP A 515 20.43 27.44 15.48
CA ASP A 515 19.24 27.30 16.32
C ASP A 515 17.99 27.41 15.43
N LEU A 516 17.24 26.31 15.32
CA LEU A 516 15.99 26.21 14.56
C LEU A 516 14.80 26.32 15.51
N GLU A 517 13.82 27.14 15.14
CA GLU A 517 12.52 27.22 15.80
C GLU A 517 11.39 27.20 14.78
N VAL A 518 10.42 26.32 14.98
CA VAL A 518 9.20 26.22 14.19
C VAL A 518 8.03 26.61 15.07
N LEU A 519 7.29 27.64 14.68
CA LEU A 519 6.05 28.03 15.36
C LEU A 519 4.87 27.75 14.45
N GLN A 520 3.81 27.14 14.97
CA GLN A 520 2.63 26.74 14.21
C GLN A 520 1.33 26.97 14.98
N VAL A 521 0.23 27.11 14.25
CA VAL A 521 -1.14 27.13 14.79
C VAL A 521 -2.07 26.31 13.91
N ASN A 522 -2.98 25.56 14.53
CA ASN A 522 -3.95 24.70 13.86
C ASN A 522 -5.16 25.47 13.28
N GLU A 523 -4.96 26.73 12.90
CA GLU A 523 -5.99 27.58 12.29
C GLU A 523 -6.09 27.32 10.78
N SER A 524 -7.29 27.48 10.22
CA SER A 524 -7.55 27.32 8.77
C SER A 524 -7.21 25.92 8.23
N LEU A 525 -7.27 24.89 9.06
CA LEU A 525 -7.16 23.51 8.60
C LEU A 525 -8.32 23.18 7.65
N SER A 526 -7.99 22.78 6.43
CA SER A 526 -8.95 22.15 5.52
C SER A 526 -9.00 20.64 5.78
N GLY A 527 -10.16 20.02 5.56
CA GLY A 527 -10.31 18.57 5.64
C GLY A 527 -9.50 17.81 4.59
N GLY A 528 -9.37 16.49 4.79
CA GLY A 528 -8.85 15.53 3.82
C GLY A 528 -9.54 14.18 4.04
N VAL A 529 -9.61 13.35 3.00
CA VAL A 529 -10.25 12.02 3.08
C VAL A 529 -9.58 11.20 4.18
N GLY A 530 -10.38 10.66 5.10
CA GLY A 530 -9.95 9.71 6.13
C GLY A 530 -9.02 10.22 7.23
N THR A 531 -8.73 11.52 7.29
CA THR A 531 -7.77 12.07 8.26
C THR A 531 -8.43 13.05 9.23
N ALA A 532 -8.05 12.95 10.52
CA ALA A 532 -8.31 14.02 11.47
C ALA A 532 -7.59 15.32 11.05
N GLN A 533 -8.15 16.47 11.39
CA GLN A 533 -7.54 17.78 11.19
C GLN A 533 -6.39 17.99 12.18
N THR A 534 -5.19 17.53 11.83
CA THR A 534 -3.97 17.63 12.67
C THR A 534 -3.04 18.75 12.20
N LEU A 535 -2.37 19.42 13.15
CA LEU A 535 -1.26 20.34 12.88
C LEU A 535 -0.01 19.56 12.48
N ALA A 536 0.67 19.95 11.40
CA ALA A 536 1.88 19.29 10.90
C ALA A 536 2.79 20.27 10.14
N GLY A 537 4.11 20.15 10.31
CA GLY A 537 5.13 20.98 9.69
C GLY A 537 6.30 20.15 9.16
N ARG A 538 6.75 20.46 7.95
CA ARG A 538 7.88 19.81 7.27
C ARG A 538 9.01 20.81 7.11
N VAL A 539 10.16 20.54 7.72
CA VAL A 539 11.41 21.29 7.52
C VAL A 539 12.37 20.41 6.74
N GLY A 540 12.87 20.93 5.63
CA GLY A 540 13.91 20.26 4.83
C GLY A 540 15.12 21.16 4.62
N VAL A 541 16.26 20.55 4.31
CA VAL A 541 17.51 21.26 4.01
C VAL A 541 18.34 20.48 3.00
N TYR A 542 18.87 21.15 2.00
CA TYR A 542 19.77 20.56 1.00
C TYR A 542 20.76 21.59 0.46
N GLU A 543 21.84 21.11 -0.15
CA GLU A 543 22.77 21.95 -0.89
C GLU A 543 22.12 22.48 -2.18
N LEU A 544 22.25 23.78 -2.41
CA LEU A 544 21.79 24.41 -3.63
C LEU A 544 22.63 23.88 -4.79
N TYR A 545 22.01 23.04 -5.60
CA TYR A 545 22.65 22.31 -6.67
C TYR A 545 22.25 22.84 -8.05
N ASP A 546 23.22 23.03 -8.94
CA ASP A 546 22.97 23.35 -10.34
C ASP A 546 22.62 22.07 -11.10
N GLU A 547 21.35 21.92 -11.50
CA GLU A 547 20.85 20.75 -12.20
C GLU A 547 21.57 20.49 -13.54
N ASP A 548 21.99 21.54 -14.26
CA ASP A 548 22.74 21.39 -15.52
C ASP A 548 24.14 20.83 -15.26
N GLN A 549 24.78 21.31 -14.21
CA GLN A 549 26.07 20.76 -13.78
C GLN A 549 25.91 19.32 -13.31
N GLY A 550 24.81 19.01 -12.62
CA GLY A 550 24.56 17.66 -12.13
C GLY A 550 24.37 16.60 -13.20
N ILE A 551 23.64 16.93 -14.28
CA ILE A 551 23.53 16.03 -15.43
C ILE A 551 24.90 15.84 -16.08
N LYS A 552 25.71 16.90 -16.23
CA LYS A 552 27.08 16.79 -16.77
C LYS A 552 27.97 15.91 -15.90
N ASP A 553 27.91 16.06 -14.59
CA ASP A 553 28.69 15.27 -13.64
C ASP A 553 28.30 13.80 -13.69
N ALA A 554 26.99 13.50 -13.77
CA ALA A 554 26.49 12.13 -13.95
C ALA A 554 26.95 11.50 -15.26
N VAL A 555 26.92 12.26 -16.36
CA VAL A 555 27.43 11.83 -17.68
C VAL A 555 28.93 11.56 -17.64
N GLU A 556 29.72 12.47 -17.05
CA GLU A 556 31.16 12.29 -16.93
C GLU A 556 31.53 11.13 -16.01
N LEU A 557 30.75 10.90 -14.95
CA LEU A 557 30.89 9.73 -14.10
C LEU A 557 30.61 8.45 -14.89
N ALA A 558 29.50 8.39 -15.63
CA ALA A 558 29.09 7.21 -16.40
C ALA A 558 30.12 6.80 -17.47
N LYS A 559 30.91 7.75 -18.01
CA LYS A 559 32.02 7.49 -18.94
C LYS A 559 33.28 6.91 -18.28
N LYS A 560 33.49 7.16 -16.98
CA LYS A 560 34.75 6.85 -16.26
C LYS A 560 34.71 5.54 -15.48
N VAL A 561 33.52 5.02 -15.21
CA VAL A 561 33.30 3.81 -14.40
C VAL A 561 33.00 2.61 -15.28
N ASP A 562 33.26 1.41 -14.77
CA ASP A 562 32.93 0.16 -15.46
C ASP A 562 31.42 -0.11 -15.40
N VAL A 563 30.78 0.25 -14.28
CA VAL A 563 29.37 0.00 -14.01
C VAL A 563 28.63 1.27 -13.55
N PRO A 564 28.01 2.03 -14.47
CA PRO A 564 27.06 3.06 -14.11
C PRO A 564 25.72 2.42 -13.69
N ILE A 565 25.20 2.83 -12.54
CA ILE A 565 23.89 2.42 -12.03
C ILE A 565 23.09 3.68 -11.69
N VAL A 566 21.96 3.87 -12.37
CA VAL A 566 21.02 4.94 -12.06
C VAL A 566 19.89 4.38 -11.20
N ILE A 567 19.68 4.94 -10.01
CA ILE A 567 18.59 4.55 -9.10
C ILE A 567 17.72 5.77 -8.83
N THR A 568 16.47 5.71 -9.27
CA THR A 568 15.54 6.85 -9.20
C THR A 568 14.09 6.37 -9.25
N GLY A 569 13.13 7.30 -9.22
CA GLY A 569 11.71 6.97 -9.33
C GLY A 569 10.80 7.99 -8.66
N LEU A 570 9.77 7.46 -7.98
CA LEU A 570 8.81 8.20 -7.17
C LEU A 570 9.02 7.89 -5.68
N SER A 571 8.31 8.60 -4.82
CA SER A 571 8.36 8.43 -3.36
C SER A 571 6.96 8.66 -2.77
N SER A 572 6.87 8.61 -1.44
CA SER A 572 5.68 9.02 -0.69
C SER A 572 5.25 10.48 -0.92
N ASP A 573 6.09 11.30 -1.57
CA ASP A 573 5.72 12.64 -2.00
C ASP A 573 4.80 12.64 -3.24
N PHE A 574 4.67 11.51 -3.95
CA PHE A 574 3.86 11.39 -5.19
C PHE A 574 2.76 10.33 -5.13
N GLU A 575 2.97 9.29 -4.33
CA GLU A 575 2.01 8.20 -4.17
C GLU A 575 1.61 8.11 -2.70
N TYR A 576 0.43 8.63 -2.38
CA TYR A 576 -0.07 8.70 -1.02
C TYR A 576 -1.60 8.79 -0.94
N GLU A 577 -2.14 8.45 0.21
CA GLU A 577 -3.56 8.56 0.49
C GLU A 577 -4.09 9.99 0.49
N GLY A 578 -5.28 10.17 -0.10
CA GLY A 578 -5.94 11.48 -0.19
C GLY A 578 -5.45 12.33 -1.35
N SER A 579 -4.59 11.81 -2.23
CA SER A 579 -4.44 12.39 -3.57
C SER A 579 -4.04 11.42 -4.66
N ASP A 580 -4.60 11.59 -5.86
CA ASP A 580 -4.23 10.84 -7.06
C ASP A 580 -3.15 11.56 -7.88
N ARG A 581 -2.32 10.78 -8.59
CA ARG A 581 -1.32 11.32 -9.52
C ARG A 581 -2.01 11.96 -10.73
N LYS A 582 -1.38 13.00 -11.28
CA LYS A 582 -1.87 13.71 -12.48
C LYS A 582 -1.29 13.18 -13.79
N HIS A 583 -0.17 12.46 -13.71
CA HIS A 583 0.55 11.91 -14.86
C HIS A 583 1.50 10.77 -14.41
N LEU A 584 2.08 10.06 -15.39
CA LEU A 584 3.02 8.96 -15.14
C LEU A 584 4.50 9.36 -15.19
N ARG A 585 4.80 10.63 -15.53
CA ARG A 585 6.18 11.15 -15.64
C ARG A 585 6.95 11.05 -14.34
N LEU A 586 8.25 10.82 -14.47
CA LEU A 586 9.21 11.01 -13.40
C LEU A 586 9.32 12.50 -13.03
N PRO A 587 9.75 12.80 -11.79
CA PRO A 587 9.86 14.16 -11.30
C PRO A 587 10.97 14.95 -11.99
N GLY A 588 10.75 16.26 -12.18
CA GLY A 588 11.78 17.20 -12.63
C GLY A 588 12.44 16.78 -13.94
N ARG A 589 13.77 16.73 -13.95
CA ARG A 589 14.61 16.39 -15.11
C ARG A 589 15.16 14.97 -15.06
N VAL A 590 14.53 14.07 -14.30
CA VAL A 590 15.03 12.69 -14.14
C VAL A 590 15.05 11.93 -15.47
N ASP A 591 14.04 12.11 -16.34
CA ASP A 591 14.04 11.49 -17.67
C ASP A 591 15.19 11.98 -18.55
N GLU A 592 15.56 13.26 -18.43
CA GLU A 592 16.70 13.85 -19.14
C GLU A 592 18.02 13.30 -18.62
N LEU A 593 18.18 13.19 -17.29
CA LEU A 593 19.34 12.58 -16.64
C LEU A 593 19.56 11.14 -17.12
N ILE A 594 18.50 10.32 -17.12
CA ILE A 594 18.60 8.91 -17.56
C ILE A 594 19.00 8.85 -19.04
N SER A 595 18.35 9.64 -19.88
CA SER A 595 18.66 9.69 -21.32
C SER A 595 20.12 10.09 -21.57
N ALA A 596 20.61 11.14 -20.88
CA ALA A 596 21.98 11.62 -21.03
C ALA A 596 23.01 10.57 -20.57
N VAL A 597 22.73 9.87 -19.46
CA VAL A 597 23.59 8.78 -18.97
C VAL A 597 23.60 7.59 -19.94
N LEU A 598 22.46 7.19 -20.48
CA LEU A 598 22.36 6.09 -21.45
C LEU A 598 23.03 6.44 -22.79
N GLU A 599 22.95 7.69 -23.24
CA GLU A 599 23.66 8.16 -24.43
C GLU A 599 25.19 8.13 -24.22
N ALA A 600 25.65 8.51 -23.02
CA ALA A 600 27.06 8.47 -22.67
C ALA A 600 27.59 7.06 -22.42
N ASN A 601 26.78 6.16 -21.86
CA ASN A 601 27.10 4.77 -21.61
C ASN A 601 25.85 3.88 -21.79
N PRO A 602 25.68 3.26 -22.97
CA PRO A 602 24.55 2.38 -23.28
C PRO A 602 24.46 1.09 -22.45
N ASP A 603 25.45 0.82 -21.59
CA ASP A 603 25.44 -0.30 -20.65
C ASP A 603 25.08 0.12 -19.22
N ALA A 604 24.68 1.37 -19.00
CA ALA A 604 24.18 1.79 -17.69
C ALA A 604 22.98 0.93 -17.26
N ILE A 605 22.97 0.54 -15.98
CA ILE A 605 21.88 -0.22 -15.37
C ILE A 605 20.90 0.79 -14.79
N ILE A 606 19.62 0.69 -15.19
CA ILE A 606 18.58 1.56 -14.65
C ILE A 606 17.73 0.78 -13.64
N ILE A 607 17.53 1.35 -12.45
CA ILE A 607 16.68 0.80 -11.39
C ILE A 607 15.64 1.86 -11.04
N THR A 608 14.37 1.49 -11.17
CA THR A 608 13.24 2.38 -10.87
C THR A 608 12.55 1.95 -9.57
N GLN A 609 12.17 2.91 -8.73
CA GLN A 609 11.33 2.70 -7.54
C GLN A 609 10.04 3.50 -7.65
N SER A 610 8.90 2.84 -7.69
CA SER A 610 7.57 3.44 -7.55
C SER A 610 6.59 2.34 -7.16
N GLY A 611 5.53 2.65 -6.42
CA GLY A 611 4.50 1.66 -6.12
C GLY A 611 3.60 1.38 -7.33
N LEU A 612 3.54 2.30 -8.30
CA LEU A 612 2.70 2.22 -9.49
C LEU A 612 3.48 2.47 -10.79
N PRO A 613 2.88 2.16 -11.96
CA PRO A 613 3.54 2.36 -13.24
C PRO A 613 4.00 3.80 -13.48
N ILE A 614 5.14 3.96 -14.14
CA ILE A 614 5.67 5.23 -14.62
C ILE A 614 5.87 5.14 -16.14
N GLU A 615 5.83 6.27 -16.84
CA GLU A 615 6.29 6.30 -18.22
C GLU A 615 7.82 6.32 -18.27
N MET A 616 8.39 5.67 -19.28
CA MET A 616 9.84 5.53 -19.44
C MET A 616 10.21 5.87 -20.89
N PRO A 617 10.25 7.16 -21.27
CA PRO A 617 10.53 7.56 -22.67
C PRO A 617 11.91 7.09 -23.17
N TRP A 618 12.83 6.82 -22.25
CA TRP A 618 14.19 6.33 -22.48
C TRP A 618 14.31 4.79 -22.47
N GLU A 619 13.23 4.03 -22.24
CA GLU A 619 13.28 2.56 -22.08
C GLU A 619 13.96 1.85 -23.26
N SER A 620 13.69 2.31 -24.49
CA SER A 620 14.28 1.74 -25.71
C SER A 620 15.82 1.87 -25.77
N GLN A 621 16.40 2.81 -25.02
CA GLN A 621 17.86 2.98 -24.90
C GLN A 621 18.46 2.11 -23.78
N ALA A 622 17.65 1.73 -22.79
CA ALA A 622 18.10 0.95 -21.64
C ALA A 622 18.17 -0.54 -21.98
N ALA A 623 19.38 -1.10 -22.04
CA ALA A 623 19.58 -2.54 -22.25
C ALA A 623 19.39 -3.37 -20.96
N THR A 624 19.53 -2.76 -19.79
CA THR A 624 19.35 -3.41 -18.48
C THR A 624 18.46 -2.53 -17.60
N LEU A 625 17.31 -3.06 -17.19
CA LEU A 625 16.30 -2.32 -16.44
C LEU A 625 15.68 -3.21 -15.36
N LEU A 626 15.62 -2.69 -14.13
CA LEU A 626 14.96 -3.29 -12.99
C LEU A 626 13.89 -2.36 -12.42
N HIS A 627 12.85 -2.96 -11.86
CA HIS A 627 11.85 -2.27 -11.06
C HIS A 627 11.84 -2.85 -9.65
N ALA A 628 12.00 -1.98 -8.65
CA ALA A 628 12.24 -2.37 -7.26
C ALA A 628 11.14 -1.87 -6.29
N TRP A 629 10.03 -1.36 -6.82
CA TRP A 629 8.87 -0.90 -6.06
C TRP A 629 9.23 0.12 -4.95
N PHE A 630 8.33 0.31 -3.99
CA PHE A 630 8.73 0.77 -2.66
C PHE A 630 9.17 -0.44 -1.84
N GLY A 631 10.46 -0.53 -1.55
CA GLY A 631 11.12 -1.78 -1.16
C GLY A 631 11.20 -2.05 0.36
N GLY A 632 10.64 -1.18 1.20
CA GLY A 632 10.71 -1.32 2.66
C GLY A 632 12.14 -1.28 3.23
N GLN A 633 12.30 -1.72 4.48
CA GLN A 633 13.53 -1.53 5.26
C GLN A 633 14.79 -2.21 4.67
N GLU A 634 14.60 -3.27 3.88
CA GLU A 634 15.68 -4.06 3.27
C GLU A 634 15.89 -3.72 1.78
N THR A 635 15.33 -2.60 1.28
CA THR A 635 15.35 -2.23 -0.14
C THR A 635 16.74 -2.30 -0.79
N GLY A 636 17.77 -1.72 -0.15
CA GLY A 636 19.14 -1.75 -0.67
C GLY A 636 19.71 -3.15 -0.76
N HIS A 637 19.52 -3.98 0.27
CA HIS A 637 19.98 -5.37 0.26
C HIS A 637 19.25 -6.22 -0.78
N GLY A 638 17.94 -6.07 -0.93
CA GLY A 638 17.16 -6.82 -1.94
C GLY A 638 17.61 -6.49 -3.36
N MET A 639 17.85 -5.20 -3.66
CA MET A 639 18.42 -4.78 -4.95
C MET A 639 19.83 -5.36 -5.16
N ALA A 640 20.71 -5.24 -4.16
CA ALA A 640 22.08 -5.76 -4.25
C ALA A 640 22.10 -7.28 -4.44
N ASP A 641 21.23 -8.02 -3.75
CA ASP A 641 21.13 -9.47 -3.86
C ASP A 641 20.80 -9.90 -5.29
N VAL A 642 19.92 -9.18 -5.98
CA VAL A 642 19.64 -9.40 -7.40
C VAL A 642 20.82 -8.98 -8.27
N LEU A 643 21.30 -7.73 -8.15
CA LEU A 643 22.38 -7.18 -8.98
C LEU A 643 23.62 -8.09 -9.02
N PHE A 644 24.01 -8.65 -7.87
CA PHE A 644 25.20 -9.49 -7.74
C PHE A 644 24.91 -10.99 -7.81
N GLY A 645 23.67 -11.39 -8.10
CA GLY A 645 23.31 -12.80 -8.32
C GLY A 645 23.31 -13.67 -7.06
N LYS A 646 23.22 -13.07 -5.87
CA LYS A 646 22.94 -13.82 -4.63
C LYS A 646 21.51 -14.36 -4.63
N VAL A 647 20.59 -13.62 -5.27
CA VAL A 647 19.23 -14.06 -5.57
C VAL A 647 19.03 -13.99 -7.09
N ASN A 648 18.49 -15.06 -7.65
CA ASN A 648 18.01 -15.07 -9.04
C ASN A 648 16.64 -14.35 -9.09
N PRO A 649 16.46 -13.28 -9.88
CA PRO A 649 15.20 -12.55 -9.94
C PRO A 649 14.07 -13.49 -10.38
N SER A 650 12.96 -13.40 -9.67
CA SER A 650 11.75 -14.20 -9.92
C SER A 650 10.45 -13.41 -9.73
N GLY A 651 10.55 -12.09 -9.50
CA GLY A 651 9.40 -11.21 -9.46
C GLY A 651 8.75 -11.09 -10.85
N ARG A 652 7.43 -11.01 -10.88
CA ARG A 652 6.60 -10.82 -12.07
C ARG A 652 5.73 -9.57 -11.86
N LEU A 653 5.60 -8.70 -12.85
CA LEU A 653 4.80 -7.47 -12.69
C LEU A 653 3.36 -7.79 -12.28
N SER A 654 2.91 -7.24 -11.15
CA SER A 654 1.52 -7.31 -10.70
C SER A 654 0.61 -6.31 -11.42
N LEU A 655 1.18 -5.45 -12.27
CA LEU A 655 0.51 -4.37 -12.99
C LEU A 655 1.02 -4.28 -14.43
N THR A 656 0.15 -3.90 -15.36
CA THR A 656 0.56 -3.56 -16.73
C THR A 656 1.14 -2.14 -16.75
N PHE A 657 2.32 -1.96 -17.35
CA PHE A 657 2.97 -0.65 -17.48
C PHE A 657 2.62 -0.03 -18.82
N PRO A 658 1.77 1.03 -18.89
CA PRO A 658 1.41 1.66 -20.16
C PRO A 658 2.57 2.44 -20.80
N LYS A 659 2.59 2.51 -22.14
CA LYS A 659 3.43 3.49 -22.87
C LYS A 659 2.98 4.95 -22.68
N SER A 660 1.70 5.17 -22.38
CA SER A 660 1.13 6.49 -22.13
C SER A 660 -0.12 6.37 -21.26
N ILE A 661 -0.37 7.36 -20.40
CA ILE A 661 -1.62 7.41 -19.63
C ILE A 661 -2.87 7.38 -20.52
N LYS A 662 -2.78 7.94 -21.74
CA LYS A 662 -3.86 7.93 -22.74
C LYS A 662 -4.21 6.53 -23.24
N HIS A 663 -3.33 5.55 -23.02
CA HIS A 663 -3.54 4.16 -23.44
C HIS A 663 -4.27 3.33 -22.40
N THR A 664 -4.52 3.88 -21.21
CA THR A 664 -5.18 3.17 -20.11
C THR A 664 -6.70 3.15 -20.28
N PRO A 665 -7.39 2.11 -19.81
CA PRO A 665 -8.85 1.99 -19.95
C PRO A 665 -9.62 3.14 -19.27
N ALA A 666 -9.08 3.64 -18.16
CA ALA A 666 -9.71 4.65 -17.32
C ALA A 666 -9.37 6.10 -17.73
N TYR A 667 -8.62 6.35 -18.80
CA TYR A 667 -8.09 7.68 -19.11
C TYR A 667 -9.13 8.81 -19.14
N LEU A 668 -10.32 8.54 -19.70
CA LEU A 668 -11.40 9.53 -19.84
C LEU A 668 -12.30 9.62 -18.59
N THR A 669 -12.17 8.68 -17.66
CA THR A 669 -13.13 8.42 -16.59
C THR A 669 -12.41 8.22 -15.24
N PHE A 670 -11.23 8.82 -15.10
CA PHE A 670 -10.44 8.83 -13.87
C PHE A 670 -10.28 10.27 -13.38
N SER A 671 -10.46 10.49 -12.07
CA SER A 671 -10.50 11.80 -11.41
C SER A 671 -11.82 12.57 -11.68
N LYS A 672 -11.74 13.87 -11.93
CA LYS A 672 -12.85 14.85 -11.90
C LYS A 672 -14.06 14.44 -12.74
N ALA A 673 -15.17 14.19 -12.06
CA ALA A 673 -16.52 14.13 -12.62
C ALA A 673 -17.39 15.24 -11.99
N ASP A 674 -18.52 15.58 -12.62
CA ASP A 674 -19.52 16.47 -12.01
C ASP A 674 -20.25 15.76 -10.85
N TYR A 675 -20.65 14.50 -11.08
CA TYR A 675 -21.26 13.64 -10.05
C TYR A 675 -20.88 12.17 -10.24
N ASP A 676 -21.06 11.64 -11.47
CA ASP A 676 -20.86 10.22 -11.77
C ASP A 676 -19.50 9.93 -12.40
N ILE A 677 -18.75 9.03 -11.77
CA ILE A 677 -17.54 8.41 -12.32
C ILE A 677 -17.93 7.09 -12.97
N VAL A 678 -18.03 7.09 -14.29
CA VAL A 678 -18.49 5.91 -15.06
C VAL A 678 -17.34 4.94 -15.31
N TYR A 679 -17.45 3.72 -14.79
CA TYR A 679 -16.51 2.62 -15.10
C TYR A 679 -16.88 1.97 -16.43
N GLY A 680 -16.71 2.74 -17.51
CA GLY A 680 -17.14 2.40 -18.87
C GLY A 680 -16.33 1.27 -19.52
N GLU A 681 -15.14 0.98 -19.02
CA GLU A 681 -14.32 -0.15 -19.47
C GLU A 681 -14.85 -1.52 -19.00
N GLY A 682 -15.79 -1.54 -18.04
CA GLY A 682 -16.38 -2.77 -17.55
C GLY A 682 -15.36 -3.76 -16.99
N VAL A 683 -15.39 -5.02 -17.46
CA VAL A 683 -14.47 -6.07 -17.00
C VAL A 683 -13.06 -5.97 -17.59
N PHE A 684 -12.84 -5.01 -18.50
CA PHE A 684 -11.60 -4.82 -19.25
C PHE A 684 -10.72 -3.78 -18.55
N ILE A 685 -10.18 -4.13 -17.38
CA ILE A 685 -9.12 -3.37 -16.69
C ILE A 685 -7.76 -4.06 -16.85
N GLY A 686 -6.66 -3.32 -16.68
CA GLY A 686 -5.31 -3.89 -16.71
C GLY A 686 -5.03 -4.68 -18.00
N HIS A 687 -4.34 -5.82 -17.89
CA HIS A 687 -3.97 -6.68 -19.02
C HIS A 687 -5.15 -7.11 -19.89
N ARG A 688 -6.34 -7.26 -19.29
CA ARG A 688 -7.57 -7.63 -20.00
C ARG A 688 -7.95 -6.58 -21.03
N TYR A 689 -7.68 -5.31 -20.76
CA TYR A 689 -7.90 -4.22 -21.70
C TYR A 689 -6.92 -4.29 -22.86
N TYR A 690 -5.61 -4.30 -22.56
CA TYR A 690 -4.56 -4.17 -23.57
C TYR A 690 -4.60 -5.26 -24.62
N GLU A 691 -4.87 -6.49 -24.21
CA GLU A 691 -5.02 -7.59 -25.16
C GLU A 691 -6.28 -7.44 -26.01
N MET A 692 -7.41 -7.04 -25.42
CA MET A 692 -8.69 -6.89 -26.12
C MET A 692 -8.67 -5.79 -27.18
N VAL A 693 -7.92 -4.71 -26.95
CA VAL A 693 -7.80 -3.61 -27.91
C VAL A 693 -6.56 -3.71 -28.80
N ASP A 694 -5.86 -4.86 -28.74
CA ASP A 694 -4.62 -5.12 -29.49
C ASP A 694 -3.60 -3.97 -29.37
N ARG A 695 -3.28 -3.61 -28.12
CA ARG A 695 -2.36 -2.50 -27.83
C ARG A 695 -1.20 -2.97 -26.96
N GLU A 696 0.00 -2.82 -27.49
CA GLU A 696 1.23 -3.13 -26.74
C GLU A 696 1.49 -2.10 -25.61
N PRO A 697 1.50 -2.53 -24.33
CA PRO A 697 2.03 -1.72 -23.23
C PRO A 697 3.56 -1.64 -23.30
N LEU A 698 4.18 -0.93 -22.35
CA LEU A 698 5.62 -0.93 -22.16
C LEU A 698 6.08 -2.28 -21.59
N PHE A 699 5.41 -2.75 -20.55
CA PHE A 699 5.58 -4.09 -20.00
C PHE A 699 4.22 -4.68 -19.65
N TYR A 700 4.04 -5.97 -19.96
CA TYR A 700 2.81 -6.72 -19.72
C TYR A 700 2.69 -7.14 -18.25
N PHE A 701 1.47 -7.35 -17.78
CA PHE A 701 1.21 -8.06 -16.53
C PHE A 701 1.90 -9.44 -16.53
N GLY A 702 2.43 -9.84 -15.39
CA GLY A 702 3.17 -11.09 -15.24
C GLY A 702 4.56 -11.08 -15.87
N HIS A 703 5.03 -9.98 -16.48
CA HIS A 703 6.37 -9.89 -17.09
C HIS A 703 7.47 -9.86 -16.01
N GLY A 704 8.58 -10.55 -16.26
CA GLY A 704 9.76 -10.57 -15.39
C GLY A 704 10.79 -11.56 -15.91
N LEU A 705 12.06 -11.19 -15.91
CA LEU A 705 13.13 -12.05 -16.39
C LEU A 705 13.82 -12.78 -15.23
N SER A 706 14.44 -13.90 -15.56
CA SER A 706 15.29 -14.68 -14.67
C SER A 706 16.73 -14.73 -15.21
N TYR A 707 17.71 -15.00 -14.35
CA TYR A 707 19.04 -15.42 -14.79
C TYR A 707 19.06 -16.86 -15.31
N SER A 708 17.99 -17.62 -15.08
CA SER A 708 17.84 -18.96 -15.62
C SER A 708 16.86 -19.03 -16.79
N ARG A 709 16.79 -20.21 -17.42
CA ARG A 709 15.83 -20.54 -18.48
C ARG A 709 14.99 -21.73 -18.03
N PHE A 710 13.68 -21.59 -18.10
CA PHE A 710 12.74 -22.65 -17.78
C PHE A 710 12.07 -23.18 -19.04
N GLU A 711 11.91 -24.50 -19.10
CA GLU A 711 11.25 -25.21 -20.19
C GLU A 711 10.05 -25.97 -19.62
N TYR A 712 8.93 -25.94 -20.34
CA TYR A 712 7.66 -26.50 -19.91
C TYR A 712 7.34 -27.73 -20.75
N SER A 713 6.86 -28.79 -20.13
CA SER A 713 6.48 -30.02 -20.83
C SER A 713 5.35 -30.75 -20.11
N ASN A 714 4.79 -31.79 -20.74
CA ASN A 714 3.80 -32.67 -20.13
C ASN A 714 2.59 -31.94 -19.52
N LEU A 715 2.06 -30.93 -20.20
CA LEU A 715 0.79 -30.31 -19.83
C LEU A 715 -0.32 -31.37 -19.85
N SER A 716 -0.93 -31.60 -18.69
CA SER A 716 -2.08 -32.50 -18.53
C SER A 716 -3.29 -31.69 -18.08
N VAL A 717 -4.31 -31.63 -18.94
CA VAL A 717 -5.61 -31.02 -18.68
C VAL A 717 -6.68 -32.10 -18.89
N PRO A 718 -7.57 -32.35 -17.90
CA PRO A 718 -8.70 -33.24 -18.10
C PRO A 718 -9.59 -32.77 -19.26
N GLU A 719 -10.10 -33.71 -20.07
CA GLU A 719 -10.90 -33.38 -21.27
C GLU A 719 -12.25 -32.72 -20.95
N GLU A 720 -12.78 -32.97 -19.75
CA GLU A 720 -14.08 -32.46 -19.31
C GLU A 720 -14.03 -31.89 -17.90
N PHE A 721 -14.73 -30.77 -17.69
CA PHE A 721 -15.02 -30.21 -16.37
C PHE A 721 -16.39 -30.69 -15.89
N THR A 722 -16.45 -31.29 -14.70
CA THR A 722 -17.75 -31.73 -14.14
C THR A 722 -18.61 -30.51 -13.77
N PRO A 723 -19.86 -30.38 -14.26
CA PRO A 723 -20.70 -29.20 -14.07
C PRO A 723 -21.29 -29.13 -12.65
N ALA A 724 -20.43 -28.96 -11.65
CA ALA A 724 -20.78 -28.87 -10.25
C ALA A 724 -19.99 -27.75 -9.56
N ALA A 725 -20.61 -27.07 -8.60
CA ALA A 725 -20.02 -25.91 -7.92
C ALA A 725 -18.88 -26.29 -6.95
N ASP A 726 -18.84 -27.52 -6.49
CA ASP A 726 -17.81 -28.10 -5.62
C ASP A 726 -16.71 -28.84 -6.39
N HIS A 727 -16.83 -28.95 -7.72
CA HIS A 727 -15.81 -29.62 -8.53
C HIS A 727 -14.53 -28.79 -8.62
N GLN A 728 -13.41 -29.49 -8.46
CA GLN A 728 -12.07 -28.98 -8.70
C GLN A 728 -11.39 -29.82 -9.78
N MET A 729 -10.88 -29.15 -10.81
CA MET A 729 -10.16 -29.76 -11.92
C MET A 729 -8.66 -29.48 -11.79
N ARG A 730 -7.88 -30.53 -11.59
CA ARG A 730 -6.42 -30.45 -11.45
C ARG A 730 -5.74 -30.40 -12.82
N VAL A 731 -4.89 -29.40 -13.01
CA VAL A 731 -4.02 -29.22 -14.18
C VAL A 731 -2.57 -29.33 -13.73
N THR A 732 -1.75 -30.07 -14.46
CA THR A 732 -0.33 -30.25 -14.12
C THR A 732 0.57 -29.94 -15.32
N VAL A 733 1.78 -29.45 -15.05
CA VAL A 733 2.81 -29.19 -16.06
C VAL A 733 4.19 -29.38 -15.45
N ASP A 734 5.12 -29.97 -16.19
CA ASP A 734 6.51 -30.13 -15.74
C ASP A 734 7.33 -28.91 -16.12
N ILE A 735 8.08 -28.39 -15.15
CA ILE A 735 8.97 -27.23 -15.27
C ILE A 735 10.40 -27.71 -15.08
N ALA A 736 11.20 -27.63 -16.14
CA ALA A 736 12.61 -27.96 -16.12
C ALA A 736 13.46 -26.69 -16.14
N ASN A 737 14.46 -26.61 -15.25
CA ASN A 737 15.42 -25.51 -15.28
C ASN A 737 16.64 -25.92 -16.13
N LYS A 738 16.81 -25.24 -17.27
CA LYS A 738 17.89 -25.47 -18.25
C LYS A 738 18.86 -24.29 -18.36
N GLY A 739 18.84 -23.38 -17.39
CA GLY A 739 19.79 -22.28 -17.30
C GLY A 739 20.93 -22.56 -16.33
N ALA A 740 21.77 -21.56 -16.09
CA ALA A 740 23.00 -21.71 -15.31
C ALA A 740 22.81 -21.47 -13.80
N PHE A 741 21.60 -21.11 -13.36
CA PHE A 741 21.30 -20.71 -11.99
C PHE A 741 20.08 -21.45 -11.48
N ALA A 742 20.09 -21.86 -10.20
CA ALA A 742 18.85 -22.23 -9.53
C ALA A 742 17.92 -21.00 -9.52
N GLY A 743 16.62 -21.21 -9.57
CA GLY A 743 15.67 -20.11 -9.65
C GLY A 743 14.24 -20.53 -9.39
N ALA A 744 13.37 -19.54 -9.29
CA ALA A 744 11.93 -19.75 -9.15
C ALA A 744 11.19 -19.27 -10.39
N GLU A 745 10.23 -20.08 -10.84
CA GLU A 745 9.36 -19.80 -11.98
C GLU A 745 7.91 -19.70 -11.51
N VAL A 746 7.18 -18.72 -12.07
CA VAL A 746 5.76 -18.49 -11.81
C VAL A 746 4.99 -19.04 -13.01
N VAL A 747 4.33 -20.17 -12.81
CA VAL A 747 3.44 -20.76 -13.82
C VAL A 747 2.10 -20.04 -13.75
N GLN A 748 1.74 -19.32 -14.82
CA GLN A 748 0.48 -18.58 -14.92
C GLN A 748 -0.48 -19.33 -15.85
N LEU A 749 -1.69 -19.58 -15.38
CA LEU A 749 -2.73 -20.26 -16.13
C LEU A 749 -3.91 -19.31 -16.37
N TYR A 750 -4.17 -19.08 -17.64
CA TYR A 750 -5.25 -18.25 -18.14
C TYR A 750 -6.36 -19.10 -18.77
N ILE A 751 -7.61 -18.65 -18.64
CA ILE A 751 -8.76 -19.25 -19.32
C ILE A 751 -9.26 -18.33 -20.43
N HIS A 752 -9.55 -18.95 -21.57
CA HIS A 752 -10.26 -18.33 -22.69
C HIS A 752 -11.56 -19.09 -22.99
N HIS A 753 -12.65 -18.36 -23.25
CA HIS A 753 -13.93 -18.90 -23.70
C HIS A 753 -14.43 -18.14 -24.93
N ALA A 754 -14.03 -18.61 -26.12
CA ALA A 754 -14.27 -17.92 -27.39
C ALA A 754 -15.76 -17.79 -27.73
N ASP A 755 -16.54 -18.84 -27.44
CA ASP A 755 -17.95 -18.95 -27.83
C ASP A 755 -18.92 -18.43 -26.74
N SER A 756 -18.43 -17.59 -25.82
CA SER A 756 -19.26 -17.06 -24.73
C SER A 756 -20.38 -16.16 -25.26
N SER A 757 -21.54 -16.19 -24.59
CA SER A 757 -22.65 -15.29 -24.94
C SER A 757 -22.37 -13.81 -24.66
N LEU A 758 -21.33 -13.52 -23.86
CA LEU A 758 -20.87 -12.17 -23.56
C LEU A 758 -19.43 -11.98 -24.05
N GLN A 759 -19.07 -10.73 -24.37
CA GLN A 759 -17.66 -10.40 -24.58
C GLN A 759 -16.89 -10.61 -23.27
N ARG A 760 -15.84 -11.43 -23.33
CA ARG A 760 -14.93 -11.73 -22.22
C ARG A 760 -13.50 -11.32 -22.57
N PRO A 761 -12.63 -11.09 -21.58
CA PRO A 761 -11.20 -10.97 -21.84
C PRO A 761 -10.66 -12.19 -22.60
N ILE A 762 -9.67 -11.98 -23.46
CA ILE A 762 -9.03 -13.08 -24.18
C ILE A 762 -8.32 -14.00 -23.19
N ARG A 763 -7.53 -13.43 -22.26
CA ARG A 763 -6.94 -14.15 -21.13
C ARG A 763 -7.46 -13.61 -19.80
N GLU A 764 -7.96 -14.51 -18.96
CA GLU A 764 -8.27 -14.25 -17.55
C GLU A 764 -7.38 -15.14 -16.67
N LEU A 765 -6.57 -14.57 -15.78
CA LEU A 765 -5.76 -15.36 -14.85
C LEU A 765 -6.71 -16.10 -13.88
N LYS A 766 -6.62 -17.43 -13.84
CA LYS A 766 -7.48 -18.27 -12.99
C LYS A 766 -6.74 -19.25 -12.09
N ALA A 767 -5.43 -19.40 -12.28
CA ALA A 767 -4.54 -20.08 -11.35
C ALA A 767 -3.10 -19.62 -11.56
N PHE A 768 -2.31 -19.64 -10.50
CA PHE A 768 -0.86 -19.49 -10.58
C PHE A 768 -0.19 -20.31 -9.48
N THR A 769 1.06 -20.70 -9.71
CA THR A 769 1.90 -21.28 -8.66
C THR A 769 3.35 -20.92 -8.91
N LYS A 770 4.12 -20.75 -7.84
CA LYS A 770 5.56 -20.46 -7.91
C LYS A 770 6.34 -21.69 -7.49
N VAL A 771 7.23 -22.16 -8.35
CA VAL A 771 8.06 -23.35 -8.12
C VAL A 771 9.52 -22.98 -8.15
N THR A 772 10.26 -23.34 -7.10
CA THR A 772 11.73 -23.24 -7.09
C THR A 772 12.32 -24.50 -7.69
N VAL A 773 13.17 -24.37 -8.71
CA VAL A 773 13.74 -25.49 -9.47
C VAL A 773 15.26 -25.30 -9.55
N ASP A 774 16.02 -26.29 -9.06
CA ASP A 774 17.48 -26.30 -9.14
C ASP A 774 17.98 -26.51 -10.58
N VAL A 775 19.25 -26.21 -10.84
CA VAL A 775 19.86 -26.40 -12.17
C VAL A 775 19.73 -27.87 -12.60
N ASP A 776 19.29 -28.09 -13.84
CA ASP A 776 19.03 -29.40 -14.44
C ASP A 776 17.94 -30.25 -13.75
N GLU A 777 17.24 -29.69 -12.75
CA GLU A 777 16.09 -30.32 -12.11
C GLU A 777 14.82 -30.14 -12.95
N THR A 778 13.82 -31.01 -12.73
CA THR A 778 12.46 -30.88 -13.24
C THR A 778 11.47 -31.09 -12.11
N LYS A 779 10.49 -30.19 -11.96
CA LYS A 779 9.39 -30.31 -10.98
C LYS A 779 8.05 -30.20 -11.67
N THR A 780 7.07 -30.96 -11.18
CA THR A 780 5.68 -30.83 -11.62
C THR A 780 5.00 -29.71 -10.84
N ALA A 781 4.51 -28.69 -11.54
CA ALA A 781 3.64 -27.66 -11.01
C ALA A 781 2.18 -28.11 -11.09
N GLU A 782 1.42 -27.86 -10.03
CA GLU A 782 0.00 -28.20 -9.93
C GLU A 782 -0.85 -26.93 -9.82
N LEU A 783 -1.91 -26.86 -10.62
CA LEU A 783 -2.86 -25.75 -10.64
C LEU A 783 -4.28 -26.31 -10.56
N THR A 784 -5.19 -25.56 -9.95
CA THR A 784 -6.58 -25.98 -9.77
C THR A 784 -7.53 -24.99 -10.42
N LEU A 785 -8.45 -25.52 -11.24
CA LEU A 785 -9.57 -24.78 -11.80
C LEU A 785 -10.86 -25.18 -11.08
N ASP A 786 -11.72 -24.20 -10.83
CA ASP A 786 -12.98 -24.38 -10.13
C ASP A 786 -14.10 -23.61 -10.84
N LYS A 787 -15.27 -23.49 -10.20
CA LYS A 787 -16.41 -22.74 -10.75
C LYS A 787 -16.09 -21.28 -11.10
N TYR A 788 -15.16 -20.61 -10.39
CA TYR A 788 -14.75 -19.23 -10.66
C TYR A 788 -13.91 -19.12 -11.93
N SER A 789 -13.20 -20.20 -12.30
CA SER A 789 -12.36 -20.26 -13.49
C SER A 789 -13.16 -20.16 -14.78
N LEU A 790 -14.37 -20.71 -14.81
CA LEU A 790 -15.20 -20.77 -16.02
C LEU A 790 -16.28 -19.67 -16.08
N SER A 791 -16.64 -19.09 -14.94
CA SER A 791 -17.87 -18.29 -14.82
C SER A 791 -17.68 -16.81 -15.11
N PHE A 792 -18.75 -16.19 -15.61
CA PHE A 792 -18.96 -14.75 -15.61
C PHE A 792 -20.26 -14.41 -14.87
N TRP A 793 -20.48 -13.15 -14.49
CA TRP A 793 -21.71 -12.72 -13.83
C TRP A 793 -22.82 -12.45 -14.84
N CYS A 794 -23.89 -13.25 -14.78
CA CYS A 794 -25.07 -13.08 -15.61
C CYS A 794 -26.10 -12.19 -14.90
N GLN A 795 -26.09 -10.89 -15.23
CA GLN A 795 -26.97 -9.90 -14.59
C GLN A 795 -28.47 -10.23 -14.71
N GLY A 796 -28.93 -10.73 -15.87
CA GLY A 796 -30.33 -11.11 -16.05
C GLY A 796 -30.80 -12.27 -15.18
N ALA A 797 -29.87 -13.12 -14.72
CA ALA A 797 -30.15 -14.19 -13.76
C ALA A 797 -29.76 -13.81 -12.32
N SER A 798 -29.07 -12.67 -12.14
CA SER A 798 -28.35 -12.28 -10.93
C SER A 798 -27.55 -13.43 -10.34
N LYS A 799 -26.81 -14.19 -11.18
CA LYS A 799 -26.02 -15.36 -10.78
C LYS A 799 -24.73 -15.43 -11.57
N TRP A 800 -23.72 -16.07 -11.00
CA TRP A 800 -22.60 -16.57 -11.78
C TRP A 800 -23.09 -17.65 -12.75
N LYS A 801 -22.57 -17.63 -13.97
CA LYS A 801 -22.89 -18.58 -15.04
C LYS A 801 -21.61 -19.13 -15.65
N ALA A 802 -21.44 -20.44 -15.60
CA ALA A 802 -20.48 -21.17 -16.43
C ALA A 802 -21.27 -21.76 -17.60
N GLU A 803 -20.89 -21.43 -18.83
CA GLU A 803 -21.62 -21.82 -20.04
C GLU A 803 -21.11 -23.14 -20.59
N ALA A 804 -22.01 -24.04 -20.99
CA ALA A 804 -21.61 -25.20 -21.77
C ALA A 804 -20.85 -24.76 -23.00
N GLY A 805 -19.75 -25.43 -23.30
CA GLY A 805 -18.90 -25.06 -24.41
C GLY A 805 -17.47 -25.53 -24.23
N LYS A 806 -16.65 -25.13 -25.20
CA LYS A 806 -15.24 -25.44 -25.25
C LYS A 806 -14.46 -24.29 -24.59
N TYR A 807 -13.62 -24.64 -23.63
CA TYR A 807 -12.72 -23.72 -22.95
C TYR A 807 -11.28 -24.05 -23.32
N THR A 808 -10.44 -23.03 -23.37
CA THR A 808 -9.00 -23.19 -23.59
C THR A 808 -8.24 -22.77 -22.35
N VAL A 809 -7.42 -23.70 -21.83
CA VAL A 809 -6.35 -23.43 -20.87
C VAL A 809 -5.15 -22.91 -21.63
N ILE A 810 -4.64 -21.75 -21.23
CA ILE A 810 -3.44 -21.14 -21.79
C ILE A 810 -2.39 -21.03 -20.68
N LEU A 811 -1.28 -21.74 -20.82
CA LEU A 811 -0.11 -21.56 -19.97
C LEU A 811 0.84 -20.55 -20.61
N ALA A 812 1.24 -19.56 -19.82
CA ALA A 812 2.15 -18.50 -20.27
C ALA A 812 3.06 -18.05 -19.12
N SER A 813 4.20 -17.46 -19.46
CA SER A 813 5.11 -16.85 -18.47
C SER A 813 4.75 -15.39 -18.15
N SER A 814 3.87 -14.77 -18.94
CA SER A 814 3.27 -13.45 -18.70
C SER A 814 1.95 -13.31 -19.49
N SER A 815 1.26 -12.18 -19.38
CA SER A 815 0.07 -11.90 -20.19
C SER A 815 0.39 -11.45 -21.62
N ASN A 816 1.66 -11.33 -22.00
CA ASN A 816 2.07 -11.01 -23.37
C ASN A 816 1.67 -12.17 -24.30
N PRO A 817 0.95 -11.93 -25.41
CA PRO A 817 0.60 -12.98 -26.36
C PRO A 817 1.78 -13.78 -26.92
N LYS A 818 2.98 -13.18 -26.95
CA LYS A 818 4.23 -13.84 -27.41
C LYS A 818 4.86 -14.76 -26.36
N ASP A 819 4.43 -14.67 -25.11
CA ASP A 819 4.95 -15.43 -23.97
C ASP A 819 4.07 -16.66 -23.65
N GLU A 820 3.14 -16.97 -24.55
CA GLU A 820 2.37 -18.21 -24.49
C GLU A 820 3.28 -19.41 -24.73
N ILE A 821 3.19 -20.38 -23.84
CA ILE A 821 4.03 -21.58 -23.84
C ILE A 821 3.30 -22.74 -24.51
N THR A 822 2.08 -22.99 -24.06
CA THR A 822 1.24 -24.08 -24.58
C THR A 822 -0.22 -23.84 -24.23
N ARG A 823 -1.12 -24.52 -24.94
CA ARG A 823 -2.56 -24.49 -24.67
C ARG A 823 -3.16 -25.88 -24.81
N ALA A 824 -4.25 -26.11 -24.09
CA ALA A 824 -5.06 -27.32 -24.20
C ALA A 824 -6.53 -26.96 -24.01
N ASP A 825 -7.39 -27.73 -24.65
CA ASP A 825 -8.83 -27.51 -24.61
C ASP A 825 -9.50 -28.53 -23.68
N PHE A 826 -10.58 -28.09 -23.04
CA PHE A 826 -11.49 -28.97 -22.30
C PHE A 826 -12.93 -28.52 -22.52
N THR A 827 -13.88 -29.39 -22.22
CA THR A 827 -15.32 -29.13 -22.44
C THR A 827 -16.06 -29.01 -21.11
N LEU A 828 -16.94 -28.02 -21.00
CA LEU A 828 -18.01 -28.03 -20.01
C LEU A 828 -19.28 -28.56 -20.68
N PRO A 829 -19.78 -29.77 -20.36
CA PRO A 829 -20.89 -30.38 -21.09
C PRO A 829 -22.25 -29.71 -20.82
N LYS A 830 -22.37 -28.94 -19.72
CA LYS A 830 -23.65 -28.34 -19.33
C LYS A 830 -23.45 -26.99 -18.62
N THR A 831 -24.25 -26.00 -19.03
CA THR A 831 -24.34 -24.70 -18.36
C THR A 831 -24.85 -24.89 -16.94
N PHE A 832 -24.20 -24.26 -15.96
CA PHE A 832 -24.70 -24.20 -14.59
C PHE A 832 -24.58 -22.80 -14.01
N PHE A 833 -25.43 -22.52 -13.03
CA PHE A 833 -25.50 -21.24 -12.35
C PHE A 833 -25.24 -21.40 -10.86
N TRP A 834 -24.60 -20.41 -10.24
CA TRP A 834 -24.32 -20.43 -8.81
C TRP A 834 -24.32 -19.02 -8.20
N LYS A 835 -24.37 -18.99 -6.87
CA LYS A 835 -24.24 -17.82 -5.99
C LYS A 835 -23.38 -18.20 -4.79
N GLY A 836 -22.93 -17.21 -4.03
CA GLY A 836 -22.23 -17.44 -2.77
C GLY A 836 -20.75 -17.76 -2.95
N LEU A 837 -20.17 -18.48 -1.99
CA LEU A 837 -18.76 -18.89 -1.99
C LEU A 837 -18.55 -20.24 -2.65
#